data_AF-A0AAD4GWX8-F1
#
_entry.id   AF-A0AAD4GWX8-F1
#
_cell.length_a   1.000
_cell.length_b   1.000
_cell.length_c   1.000
_cell.angle_alpha   90.00
_cell.angle_beta   90.00
_cell.angle_gamma   90.00
#
_symmetry.space_group_name_H-M   'P 1'
#
loop_
_entity.id
_entity.type
_entity.pdbx_description
1 polymer ?
#
loop_
_entity_poly.entity_id
_entity_poly.type
_entity_poly.pdbx_seq_one_letter_code
_entity_poly.pdbx_strand_id
1 'polypeptide(L)'
;MTFPKEHKFTEQAKTDMMVNTTFTDAGSFFGLMSMCAAHRAIMAGRHSDLQNASESPTQPLYDEDYYILKGKCIGEMSAKVHDPTQLLGNEVLGTIINLISGALIVGLFDEARIHLRYLKHVVELRGGLSDSSFHQSSTLPAIAATDVKAASGLMTKPVFPLVWDPQPIPADIQQRIDPLDTSPQSKLGTAFSANDTLGTPLLTVLGVMRNIILYSHTCKESPSVLRDSDHDFFRVLNNQVEHQLLSYVYSTGDDTRKPPHTGSSKDLYHLEAIIRVAAICYLNYFLIISPPSTGLGRALTKHLKQAVGDCILKSLPRKDYGLLAWAIFVGAQGSMGQVEYPWFIERLSHVVLGGGWRDWDQMSNILGDYFYLPVRPSPDSPFNVLPKSKPTESAAPPAPEQKSTLARLNPLNYMFSSISQDRAPNQTVDLSVEREPSSIPRGDSESNWEYPSPQQMYNAMLRKGHTDTPQDAVEAMVAVHNFLNEGAWQEIVGWERIFAQGLAEGWGKCRRGEENIAIDAFREEMAGHTNTGLEPRLLRFQGRPKELTPKARALQTLGWLYPAKFETNPPFDRHDWFIQRQTPQGPKEIRYVIDYYSGPPEPTGEPVFFLDIRPALDTPTAAVERLMRWGGDVWWRASGAAVRENSGK
;
A
#
# COMPACT_ATOMS: atom_id res chain seq x y z
N MET A 1 5.25 -4.26 8.47
CA MET A 1 5.23 -5.15 7.29
C MET A 1 3.79 -5.53 7.00
N THR A 2 3.42 -5.65 5.72
CA THR A 2 2.03 -5.87 5.27
C THR A 2 1.96 -7.17 4.48
N PHE A 3 1.61 -8.28 5.14
CA PHE A 3 1.48 -9.58 4.49
C PHE A 3 0.31 -9.61 3.48
N PRO A 4 0.26 -10.58 2.54
CA PRO A 4 -0.93 -10.83 1.72
C PRO A 4 -2.18 -11.11 2.59
N LYS A 5 -3.39 -11.05 2.02
CA LYS A 5 -4.64 -11.36 2.75
C LYS A 5 -4.57 -12.75 3.41
N GLU A 6 -4.45 -12.77 4.74
CA GLU A 6 -4.40 -13.98 5.58
C GLU A 6 -5.79 -14.32 6.17
N HIS A 7 -6.02 -15.58 6.52
CA HIS A 7 -7.33 -16.08 6.98
C HIS A 7 -7.63 -15.68 8.43
N LYS A 8 -8.89 -15.30 8.69
CA LYS A 8 -9.23 -14.38 9.79
C LYS A 8 -9.47 -14.98 11.18
N PHE A 9 -9.46 -16.30 11.38
CA PHE A 9 -9.98 -16.90 12.63
C PHE A 9 -8.95 -17.10 13.75
N THR A 10 -7.69 -17.40 13.41
CA THR A 10 -6.63 -17.65 14.41
C THR A 10 -5.84 -16.39 14.78
N GLU A 11 -5.87 -15.36 13.92
CA GLU A 11 -5.19 -14.10 14.21
C GLU A 11 -5.89 -13.29 15.28
N GLN A 12 -7.22 -13.36 15.44
CA GLN A 12 -7.93 -12.47 16.36
C GLN A 12 -7.37 -12.54 17.80
N ALA A 13 -7.11 -13.74 18.33
CA ALA A 13 -6.48 -13.89 19.65
C ALA A 13 -5.00 -13.44 19.73
N LYS A 14 -4.24 -13.50 18.63
CA LYS A 14 -2.83 -13.08 18.55
C LYS A 14 -2.72 -11.56 18.39
N THR A 15 -3.53 -11.01 17.48
CA THR A 15 -3.76 -9.59 17.26
C THR A 15 -4.29 -8.93 18.54
N ASP A 16 -5.33 -9.45 19.20
CA ASP A 16 -5.85 -8.89 20.46
C ASP A 16 -4.79 -8.88 21.58
N MET A 17 -3.94 -9.91 21.66
CA MET A 17 -2.83 -9.94 22.62
C MET A 17 -1.73 -8.94 22.26
N MET A 18 -1.37 -8.81 20.98
CA MET A 18 -0.37 -7.85 20.51
C MET A 18 -0.85 -6.39 20.62
N VAL A 19 -2.14 -6.15 20.37
CA VAL A 19 -2.86 -4.90 20.61
C VAL A 19 -2.80 -4.56 22.10
N ASN A 20 -3.23 -5.46 22.99
CA ASN A 20 -3.15 -5.24 24.45
C ASN A 20 -1.74 -4.83 24.88
N THR A 21 -0.72 -5.64 24.57
CA THR A 21 0.67 -5.35 24.96
C THR A 21 1.20 -4.04 24.38
N THR A 22 0.78 -3.67 23.16
CA THR A 22 1.23 -2.42 22.52
C THR A 22 0.53 -1.19 23.09
N PHE A 23 -0.71 -1.30 23.57
CA PHE A 23 -1.42 -0.19 24.20
C PHE A 23 -1.20 -0.09 25.73
N THR A 24 -0.71 -1.14 26.38
CA THR A 24 -0.29 -1.09 27.80
C THR A 24 1.13 -0.57 28.01
N ASP A 25 1.99 -0.57 26.97
CA ASP A 25 3.38 -0.12 27.05
C ASP A 25 3.67 1.10 26.16
N ALA A 26 4.08 2.21 26.78
CA ALA A 26 4.40 3.47 26.11
C ALA A 26 5.52 3.33 25.06
N GLY A 27 6.57 2.54 25.32
CA GLY A 27 7.67 2.35 24.37
C GLY A 27 7.23 1.61 23.11
N SER A 28 6.48 0.52 23.28
CA SER A 28 5.89 -0.25 22.18
C SER A 28 4.87 0.59 21.40
N PHE A 29 4.00 1.33 22.09
CA PHE A 29 3.03 2.27 21.51
C PHE A 29 3.70 3.31 20.62
N PHE A 30 4.65 4.09 21.15
CA PHE A 30 5.36 5.12 20.37
C PHE A 30 6.17 4.51 19.23
N GLY A 31 6.69 3.29 19.40
CA GLY A 31 7.33 2.52 18.33
C GLY A 31 6.38 2.18 17.19
N LEU A 32 5.18 1.66 17.49
CA LEU A 32 4.16 1.36 16.49
C LEU A 32 3.69 2.62 15.78
N MET A 33 3.39 3.69 16.53
CA MET A 33 2.94 4.96 15.96
C MET A 33 4.03 5.59 15.06
N SER A 34 5.31 5.45 15.42
CA SER A 34 6.46 5.81 14.57
C SER A 34 6.47 5.00 13.26
N MET A 35 6.20 3.69 13.30
CA MET A 35 6.06 2.88 12.07
C MET A 35 4.88 3.32 11.20
N CYS A 36 3.75 3.67 11.81
CA CYS A 36 2.57 4.18 11.10
C CYS A 36 2.86 5.52 10.41
N ALA A 37 3.51 6.45 11.10
CA ALA A 37 3.96 7.72 10.53
C ALA A 37 4.96 7.51 9.37
N ALA A 38 5.93 6.60 9.53
CA ALA A 38 6.86 6.23 8.46
C ALA A 38 6.15 5.65 7.22
N HIS A 39 5.21 4.71 7.41
CA HIS A 39 4.41 4.16 6.32
C HIS A 39 3.56 5.25 5.64
N ARG A 40 2.92 6.14 6.40
CA ARG A 40 2.12 7.27 5.90
C ARG A 40 2.97 8.22 5.05
N ALA A 41 4.17 8.59 5.52
CA ALA A 41 5.10 9.46 4.80
C ALA A 41 5.56 8.82 3.47
N ILE A 42 5.95 7.54 3.51
CA ILE A 42 6.38 6.78 2.32
C ILE A 42 5.26 6.66 1.29
N MET A 43 4.03 6.31 1.72
CA MET A 43 2.88 6.17 0.81
C MET A 43 2.38 7.51 0.24
N ALA A 44 2.68 8.63 0.92
CA ALA A 44 2.39 9.98 0.45
C ALA A 44 3.56 10.65 -0.30
N GLY A 45 4.63 9.91 -0.63
CA GLY A 45 5.81 10.44 -1.35
C GLY A 45 6.66 11.46 -0.57
N ARG A 46 6.45 11.59 0.75
CA ARG A 46 7.15 12.57 1.60
C ARG A 46 8.52 12.05 2.06
N HIS A 47 9.41 11.75 1.11
CA HIS A 47 10.75 11.25 1.39
C HIS A 47 11.81 11.78 0.41
N SER A 48 13.04 11.92 0.91
CA SER A 48 14.19 12.50 0.19
C SER A 48 14.48 11.86 -1.18
N ASP A 49 14.34 10.54 -1.30
CA ASP A 49 14.62 9.79 -2.55
C ASP A 49 13.70 10.12 -3.75
N LEU A 50 12.74 11.06 -3.61
CA LEU A 50 11.94 11.62 -4.72
C LEU A 50 12.33 13.06 -5.11
N GLN A 51 13.30 13.68 -4.43
CA GLN A 51 13.80 15.02 -4.76
C GLN A 51 14.99 14.96 -5.73
N ASN A 52 15.17 16.01 -6.52
CA ASN A 52 16.29 16.13 -7.45
C ASN A 52 17.62 16.28 -6.71
N ALA A 53 18.65 15.56 -7.17
CA ALA A 53 19.98 15.47 -6.53
C ALA A 53 20.83 16.76 -6.58
N SER A 54 20.23 17.92 -6.83
CA SER A 54 20.85 19.25 -6.74
C SER A 54 20.91 19.79 -5.31
N GLU A 55 20.08 19.27 -4.41
CA GLU A 55 20.08 19.63 -2.99
C GLU A 55 20.53 18.44 -2.15
N SER A 56 21.30 18.71 -1.09
CA SER A 56 21.70 17.67 -0.13
C SER A 56 20.53 17.42 0.83
N PRO A 57 19.92 16.21 0.84
CA PRO A 57 18.73 15.97 1.64
C PRO A 57 19.08 15.99 3.14
N THR A 58 18.60 17.02 3.84
CA THR A 58 18.85 17.21 5.27
C THR A 58 18.06 16.26 6.16
N GLN A 59 16.98 15.67 5.66
CA GLN A 59 16.13 14.71 6.37
C GLN A 59 15.64 13.57 5.44
N PRO A 60 15.65 12.31 5.90
CA PRO A 60 15.13 11.17 5.13
C PRO A 60 13.63 11.23 4.79
N LEU A 61 12.80 11.71 5.72
CA LEU A 61 11.35 11.88 5.60
C LEU A 61 10.94 13.33 5.85
N TYR A 62 9.79 13.72 5.30
CA TYR A 62 9.13 15.01 5.56
C TYR A 62 7.79 14.77 6.28
N ASP A 63 7.89 14.36 7.55
CA ASP A 63 6.76 13.98 8.40
C ASP A 63 7.19 14.16 9.88
N GLU A 64 6.66 15.18 10.57
CA GLU A 64 7.14 15.53 11.92
C GLU A 64 6.75 14.51 12.98
N ASP A 65 5.55 13.93 12.89
CA ASP A 65 5.09 12.86 13.80
C ASP A 65 6.09 11.71 13.85
N TYR A 66 6.66 11.29 12.71
CA TYR A 66 7.68 10.24 12.68
C TYR A 66 8.83 10.56 13.64
N TYR A 67 9.39 11.77 13.57
CA TYR A 67 10.50 12.19 14.43
C TYR A 67 10.09 12.36 15.89
N ILE A 68 8.89 12.91 16.16
CA ILE A 68 8.36 13.09 17.52
C ILE A 68 8.10 11.74 18.19
N LEU A 69 7.39 10.83 17.51
CA LEU A 69 7.02 9.51 18.03
C LEU A 69 8.23 8.61 18.20
N LYS A 70 9.16 8.63 17.24
CA LYS A 70 10.46 7.95 17.35
C LYS A 70 11.31 8.49 18.50
N GLY A 71 11.33 9.82 18.69
CA GLY A 71 12.00 10.46 19.82
C GLY A 71 11.43 9.99 21.16
N LYS A 72 10.10 9.97 21.31
CA LYS A 72 9.41 9.43 22.50
C LYS A 72 9.73 7.95 22.71
N CYS A 73 9.66 7.13 21.66
CA CYS A 73 10.00 5.70 21.69
C CYS A 73 11.44 5.46 22.18
N ILE A 74 12.42 6.23 21.67
CA ILE A 74 13.82 6.15 22.11
C ILE A 74 13.98 6.64 23.57
N GLY A 75 13.17 7.61 24.00
CA GLY A 75 13.11 8.06 25.41
C GLY A 75 12.64 6.96 26.36
N GLU A 76 11.47 6.37 26.08
CA GLU A 76 10.92 5.23 26.84
C GLU A 76 11.89 4.03 26.86
N MET A 77 12.47 3.70 25.69
CA MET A 77 13.49 2.67 25.57
C MET A 77 14.69 2.97 26.48
N SER A 78 15.20 4.21 26.45
CA SER A 78 16.33 4.63 27.27
C SER A 78 16.03 4.55 28.77
N ALA A 79 14.82 4.86 29.21
CA ALA A 79 14.40 4.71 30.60
C ALA A 79 14.44 3.23 31.03
N LYS A 80 13.80 2.33 30.27
CA LYS A 80 13.74 0.88 30.55
C LYS A 80 15.12 0.22 30.61
N VAL A 81 16.07 0.65 29.78
CA VAL A 81 17.44 0.10 29.76
C VAL A 81 18.22 0.37 31.05
N HIS A 82 17.86 1.42 31.79
CA HIS A 82 18.49 1.74 33.08
C HIS A 82 17.82 1.04 34.28
N ASP A 83 16.71 0.30 34.07
CA ASP A 83 16.05 -0.51 35.08
C ASP A 83 16.29 -2.02 34.83
N PRO A 84 17.11 -2.69 35.66
CA PRO A 84 17.39 -4.12 35.51
C PRO A 84 16.14 -5.03 35.60
N THR A 85 15.05 -4.56 36.21
CA THR A 85 13.79 -5.32 36.29
C THR A 85 12.97 -5.24 35.00
N GLN A 86 13.06 -4.11 34.28
CA GLN A 86 12.32 -3.88 33.03
C GLN A 86 13.09 -4.35 31.78
N LEU A 87 14.42 -4.32 31.80
CA LEU A 87 15.30 -4.76 30.70
C LEU A 87 14.96 -6.19 30.19
N LEU A 88 14.44 -7.05 31.06
CA LEU A 88 14.05 -8.43 30.76
C LEU A 88 12.54 -8.62 30.45
N GLY A 89 11.75 -7.55 30.36
CA GLY A 89 10.34 -7.57 29.94
C GLY A 89 10.14 -7.67 28.42
N ASN A 90 9.04 -8.25 27.95
CA ASN A 90 8.76 -8.41 26.51
C ASN A 90 8.49 -7.07 25.80
N GLU A 91 8.08 -6.07 26.57
CA GLU A 91 7.86 -4.67 26.22
C GLU A 91 9.13 -4.05 25.62
N VAL A 92 10.31 -4.40 26.15
CA VAL A 92 11.61 -3.97 25.63
C VAL A 92 11.88 -4.58 24.25
N LEU A 93 11.56 -5.86 24.05
CA LEU A 93 11.75 -6.53 22.76
C LEU A 93 10.80 -5.95 21.70
N GLY A 94 9.52 -5.71 22.05
CA GLY A 94 8.55 -5.03 21.18
C GLY A 94 9.01 -3.61 20.79
N THR A 95 9.48 -2.83 21.77
CA THR A 95 10.05 -1.49 21.52
C THR A 95 11.22 -1.54 20.52
N ILE A 96 12.18 -2.46 20.68
CA ILE A 96 13.32 -2.60 19.74
C ILE A 96 12.86 -3.07 18.35
N ILE A 97 11.96 -4.05 18.27
CA ILE A 97 11.43 -4.59 17.01
C ILE A 97 10.73 -3.50 16.20
N ASN A 98 9.96 -2.63 16.87
CA ASN A 98 9.31 -1.49 16.24
C ASN A 98 10.31 -0.42 15.77
N LEU A 99 11.40 -0.19 16.51
CA LEU A 99 12.49 0.71 16.10
C LEU A 99 13.27 0.17 14.87
N ILE A 100 13.62 -1.12 14.84
CA ILE A 100 14.25 -1.74 13.66
C ILE A 100 13.30 -1.65 12.46
N SER A 101 12.05 -2.06 12.62
CA SER A 101 11.06 -2.06 11.55
C SER A 101 10.79 -0.65 11.01
N GLY A 102 10.69 0.36 11.88
CA GLY A 102 10.62 1.78 11.49
C GLY A 102 11.83 2.24 10.68
N ALA A 103 13.04 1.84 11.08
CA ALA A 103 14.26 2.14 10.32
C ALA A 103 14.26 1.46 8.93
N LEU A 104 13.77 0.21 8.81
CA LEU A 104 13.65 -0.51 7.53
C LEU A 104 12.58 0.09 6.59
N ILE A 105 11.47 0.62 7.12
CA ILE A 105 10.44 1.31 6.34
C ILE A 105 11.01 2.57 5.67
N VAL A 106 11.87 3.32 6.38
CA VAL A 106 12.50 4.53 5.84
C VAL A 106 13.70 4.22 4.93
N GLY A 107 14.54 3.27 5.33
CA GLY A 107 15.83 2.94 4.69
C GLY A 107 17.05 3.29 5.54
N LEU A 108 16.88 3.47 6.86
CA LEU A 108 17.93 3.82 7.82
C LEU A 108 18.70 2.59 8.29
N PHE A 109 19.36 1.90 7.35
CA PHE A 109 19.97 0.59 7.60
C PHE A 109 21.09 0.60 8.66
N ASP A 110 21.83 1.70 8.81
CA ASP A 110 22.81 1.84 9.90
C ASP A 110 22.15 1.90 11.29
N GLU A 111 20.97 2.52 11.38
CA GLU A 111 20.20 2.58 12.61
C GLU A 111 19.53 1.23 12.91
N ALA A 112 18.96 0.58 11.89
CA ALA A 112 18.46 -0.79 12.00
C ALA A 112 19.57 -1.74 12.51
N ARG A 113 20.81 -1.56 12.04
CA ARG A 113 22.01 -2.30 12.46
C ARG A 113 22.51 -1.92 13.86
N ILE A 114 22.15 -0.77 14.42
CA ILE A 114 22.37 -0.44 15.84
C ILE A 114 21.33 -1.17 16.69
N HIS A 115 20.03 -0.97 16.40
CA HIS A 115 18.93 -1.57 17.15
C HIS A 115 18.95 -3.10 17.12
N LEU A 116 19.32 -3.73 15.99
CA LEU A 116 19.44 -5.19 15.86
C LEU A 116 20.60 -5.78 16.69
N ARG A 117 21.73 -5.06 16.81
CA ARG A 117 22.80 -5.46 17.75
C ARG A 117 22.35 -5.36 19.19
N TYR A 118 21.52 -4.36 19.52
CA TYR A 118 20.93 -4.25 20.85
C TYR A 118 19.89 -5.36 21.12
N LEU A 119 19.05 -5.70 20.14
CA LEU A 119 18.12 -6.83 20.21
C LEU A 119 18.86 -8.14 20.52
N LYS A 120 19.98 -8.40 19.82
CA LYS A 120 20.84 -9.57 20.08
C LYS A 120 21.32 -9.60 21.53
N HIS A 121 21.80 -8.49 22.06
CA HIS A 121 22.28 -8.40 23.43
C HIS A 121 21.18 -8.68 24.47
N VAL A 122 19.97 -8.12 24.30
CA VAL A 122 18.84 -8.37 25.21
C VAL A 122 18.36 -9.83 25.13
N VAL A 123 18.42 -10.47 23.96
CA VAL A 123 18.13 -11.89 23.78
C VAL A 123 19.19 -12.77 24.45
N GLU A 124 20.48 -12.43 24.32
CA GLU A 124 21.58 -13.13 24.99
C GLU A 124 21.48 -13.06 26.52
N LEU A 125 21.08 -11.90 27.06
CA LEU A 125 20.80 -11.72 28.50
C LEU A 125 19.63 -12.57 29.02
N ARG A 126 18.75 -13.08 28.15
CA ARG A 126 17.65 -13.99 28.50
C ARG A 126 17.97 -15.48 28.27
N GLY A 127 19.26 -15.83 28.13
CA GLY A 127 19.69 -17.20 27.85
C GLY A 127 19.68 -17.59 26.37
N GLY A 128 19.39 -16.65 25.47
CA GLY A 128 19.34 -16.89 24.02
C GLY A 128 18.00 -17.45 23.54
N LEU A 129 17.89 -17.63 22.22
CA LEU A 129 16.63 -17.99 21.54
C LEU A 129 16.11 -19.40 21.85
N SER A 130 16.91 -20.24 22.51
CA SER A 130 16.51 -21.56 23.01
C SER A 130 15.88 -21.52 24.40
N ASP A 131 15.77 -20.36 25.04
CA ASP A 131 15.08 -20.27 26.34
C ASP A 131 13.55 -20.43 26.19
N SER A 132 12.97 -21.14 27.16
CA SER A 132 11.55 -21.49 27.18
C SER A 132 10.58 -20.30 27.17
N SER A 133 11.00 -19.11 27.64
CA SER A 133 10.20 -17.88 27.59
C SER A 133 9.88 -17.41 26.17
N PHE A 134 10.79 -17.67 25.22
CA PHE A 134 10.60 -17.35 23.80
C PHE A 134 9.63 -18.32 23.12
N HIS A 135 9.59 -19.59 23.53
CA HIS A 135 8.74 -20.62 22.94
C HIS A 135 7.25 -20.51 23.32
N GLN A 136 6.91 -19.79 24.39
CA GLN A 136 5.53 -19.59 24.86
C GLN A 136 4.91 -18.25 24.41
N SER A 137 5.61 -17.45 23.61
CA SER A 137 5.18 -16.11 23.21
C SER A 137 5.31 -15.85 21.70
N SER A 138 4.53 -14.90 21.18
CA SER A 138 4.61 -14.43 19.77
C SER A 138 5.93 -13.73 19.42
N THR A 139 6.76 -13.47 20.43
CA THR A 139 8.05 -12.77 20.36
C THR A 139 9.06 -13.45 19.44
N LEU A 140 9.16 -14.79 19.47
CA LEU A 140 10.21 -15.51 18.74
C LEU A 140 10.08 -15.38 17.21
N PRO A 141 8.90 -15.59 16.59
CA PRO A 141 8.68 -15.27 15.17
C PRO A 141 8.94 -13.79 14.83
N ALA A 142 8.61 -12.86 15.74
CA ALA A 142 8.81 -11.43 15.50
C ALA A 142 10.30 -11.05 15.47
N ILE A 143 11.13 -11.62 16.37
CA ILE A 143 12.59 -11.47 16.34
C ILE A 143 13.15 -12.02 15.01
N ALA A 144 12.79 -13.26 14.66
CA ALA A 144 13.32 -13.93 13.47
C ALA A 144 12.95 -13.18 12.18
N ALA A 145 11.69 -12.76 12.02
CA ALA A 145 11.26 -11.96 10.87
C ALA A 145 11.98 -10.61 10.79
N THR A 146 12.18 -9.93 11.93
CA THR A 146 12.84 -8.61 11.96
C THR A 146 14.31 -8.70 11.57
N ASP A 147 15.04 -9.70 12.06
CA ASP A 147 16.44 -9.95 11.72
C ASP A 147 16.62 -10.34 10.24
N VAL A 148 15.82 -11.30 9.75
CA VAL A 148 15.84 -11.73 8.35
C VAL A 148 15.55 -10.56 7.40
N LYS A 149 14.64 -9.65 7.76
CA LYS A 149 14.30 -8.47 6.93
C LYS A 149 15.36 -7.39 6.95
N ALA A 150 16.02 -7.16 8.08
CA ALA A 150 17.20 -6.30 8.15
C ALA A 150 18.34 -6.87 7.30
N ALA A 151 18.56 -8.19 7.38
CA ALA A 151 19.55 -8.91 6.61
C ALA A 151 19.24 -8.92 5.09
N SER A 152 17.97 -9.04 4.68
CA SER A 152 17.54 -8.88 3.28
C SER A 152 17.83 -7.49 2.72
N GLY A 153 17.56 -6.42 3.48
CA GLY A 153 17.86 -5.05 3.06
C GLY A 153 19.34 -4.71 3.05
N LEU A 154 20.14 -5.35 3.93
CA LEU A 154 21.60 -5.23 3.97
C LEU A 154 22.33 -6.19 3.01
N MET A 155 21.65 -7.20 2.48
CA MET A 155 22.20 -8.35 1.74
C MET A 155 23.27 -9.14 2.54
N THR A 156 23.12 -9.20 3.87
CA THR A 156 24.03 -9.88 4.82
C THR A 156 23.47 -11.19 5.35
N LYS A 157 24.29 -11.97 6.06
CA LYS A 157 23.79 -13.06 6.92
C LYS A 157 22.89 -12.48 8.03
N PRO A 158 21.79 -13.14 8.42
CA PRO A 158 21.04 -12.80 9.63
C PRO A 158 21.90 -12.95 10.90
N VAL A 159 21.60 -12.16 11.92
CA VAL A 159 22.35 -12.10 13.19
C VAL A 159 22.05 -13.32 14.07
N PHE A 160 20.84 -13.88 13.96
CA PHE A 160 20.40 -15.07 14.69
C PHE A 160 20.46 -16.33 13.81
N PRO A 161 20.69 -17.52 14.41
CA PRO A 161 20.55 -18.79 13.70
C PRO A 161 19.07 -19.08 13.37
N LEU A 162 18.82 -20.05 12.50
CA LEU A 162 17.51 -20.69 12.40
C LEU A 162 17.19 -21.34 13.75
N VAL A 163 16.04 -21.01 14.33
CA VAL A 163 15.62 -21.45 15.68
C VAL A 163 14.71 -22.68 15.64
N TRP A 164 14.49 -23.24 14.45
CA TRP A 164 13.67 -24.41 14.20
C TRP A 164 14.35 -25.31 13.19
N ASP A 165 14.28 -26.63 13.43
CA ASP A 165 14.81 -27.62 12.49
C ASP A 165 14.01 -27.59 11.18
N PRO A 166 14.67 -27.52 10.01
CA PRO A 166 14.00 -27.53 8.70
C PRO A 166 13.11 -28.78 8.51
N GLN A 167 11.80 -28.61 8.67
CA GLN A 167 10.83 -29.67 8.44
C GLN A 167 10.51 -29.80 6.94
N PRO A 168 10.41 -31.02 6.40
CA PRO A 168 9.82 -31.22 5.08
C PRO A 168 8.34 -30.84 5.11
N ILE A 169 7.78 -30.47 3.95
CA ILE A 169 6.35 -30.18 3.84
C ILE A 169 5.57 -31.48 4.11
N PRO A 170 4.61 -31.50 5.05
CA PRO A 170 3.79 -32.67 5.33
C PRO A 170 3.13 -33.22 4.06
N ALA A 171 3.16 -34.54 3.87
CA ALA A 171 2.70 -35.18 2.64
C ALA A 171 1.22 -34.89 2.33
N ASP A 172 0.39 -34.70 3.37
CA ASP A 172 -1.01 -34.32 3.19
C ASP A 172 -1.17 -32.85 2.79
N ILE A 173 -0.30 -31.93 3.23
CA ILE A 173 -0.23 -30.55 2.74
C ILE A 173 0.23 -30.54 1.28
N GLN A 174 1.29 -31.29 0.95
CA GLN A 174 1.83 -31.39 -0.40
C GLN A 174 0.75 -31.85 -1.41
N GLN A 175 -0.01 -32.90 -1.08
CA GLN A 175 -1.18 -33.37 -1.86
C GLN A 175 -2.28 -32.32 -2.07
N ARG A 176 -2.34 -31.26 -1.26
CA ARG A 176 -3.33 -30.17 -1.35
C ARG A 176 -2.85 -28.95 -2.11
N ILE A 177 -1.54 -28.84 -2.38
CA ILE A 177 -0.94 -27.73 -3.13
C ILE A 177 -0.32 -28.15 -4.47
N ASP A 178 -0.05 -29.44 -4.68
CA ASP A 178 0.51 -29.90 -5.94
C ASP A 178 -0.47 -29.70 -7.12
N PRO A 179 -0.01 -29.09 -8.23
CA PRO A 179 -0.83 -28.90 -9.41
C PRO A 179 -1.00 -30.23 -10.15
N LEU A 180 -2.16 -30.44 -10.77
CA LEU A 180 -2.38 -31.52 -11.73
C LEU A 180 -1.34 -31.42 -12.87
N ASP A 181 -0.81 -32.56 -13.34
CA ASP A 181 0.23 -32.61 -14.38
C ASP A 181 -0.14 -31.82 -15.65
N THR A 182 -1.42 -31.85 -16.01
CA THR A 182 -2.03 -31.17 -17.17
C THR A 182 -2.24 -29.66 -16.98
N SER A 183 -2.03 -29.14 -15.77
CA SER A 183 -2.18 -27.73 -15.44
C SER A 183 -0.91 -26.96 -15.80
N PRO A 184 -0.97 -25.73 -16.36
CA PRO A 184 0.22 -24.91 -16.64
C PRO A 184 1.16 -24.76 -15.44
N GLN A 185 0.60 -24.76 -14.22
CA GLN A 185 1.28 -24.67 -12.94
C GLN A 185 2.23 -25.85 -12.66
N SER A 186 2.11 -27.01 -13.34
CA SER A 186 3.05 -28.13 -13.16
C SER A 186 4.49 -27.74 -13.52
N LYS A 187 4.63 -26.89 -14.56
CA LYS A 187 5.89 -26.31 -15.05
C LYS A 187 6.59 -25.35 -14.08
N LEU A 188 5.89 -24.82 -13.08
CA LEU A 188 6.40 -23.76 -12.21
C LEU A 188 7.75 -24.13 -11.59
N GLY A 189 8.77 -23.32 -11.87
CA GLY A 189 10.14 -23.48 -11.37
C GLY A 189 10.96 -24.61 -12.02
N THR A 190 10.42 -25.36 -12.97
CA THR A 190 11.14 -26.49 -13.61
C THR A 190 12.41 -26.04 -14.35
N ALA A 191 12.43 -24.83 -14.92
CA ALA A 191 13.60 -24.29 -15.60
C ALA A 191 14.73 -23.83 -14.66
N PHE A 192 14.49 -23.73 -13.34
CA PHE A 192 15.59 -23.66 -12.36
C PHE A 192 16.27 -25.03 -12.23
N SER A 193 15.48 -26.08 -11.97
CA SER A 193 15.98 -27.47 -11.78
C SER A 193 16.62 -28.07 -13.03
N ALA A 194 16.27 -27.57 -14.22
CA ALA A 194 16.88 -27.94 -15.50
C ALA A 194 18.19 -27.19 -15.80
N ASN A 195 18.61 -26.24 -14.97
CA ASN A 195 19.82 -25.46 -15.19
C ASN A 195 21.04 -26.06 -14.47
N ASP A 196 22.14 -26.17 -15.22
CA ASP A 196 23.43 -26.76 -14.86
C ASP A 196 24.42 -25.76 -14.23
N THR A 197 24.05 -24.48 -14.10
CA THR A 197 24.91 -23.42 -13.51
C THR A 197 24.58 -23.07 -12.07
N LEU A 198 23.38 -23.39 -11.59
CA LEU A 198 22.91 -23.08 -10.23
C LEU A 198 23.34 -24.17 -9.25
N GLY A 199 24.00 -23.79 -8.16
CA GLY A 199 24.42 -24.72 -7.12
C GLY A 199 23.26 -25.39 -6.38
N THR A 200 23.47 -26.65 -5.97
CA THR A 200 22.50 -27.45 -5.22
C THR A 200 21.88 -26.73 -4.01
N PRO A 201 22.61 -25.93 -3.19
CA PRO A 201 22.00 -25.20 -2.09
C PRO A 201 20.90 -24.23 -2.54
N LEU A 202 21.13 -23.47 -3.61
CA LEU A 202 20.13 -22.56 -4.16
C LEU A 202 18.96 -23.34 -4.77
N LEU A 203 19.24 -24.41 -5.54
CA LEU A 203 18.19 -25.26 -6.12
C LEU A 203 17.27 -25.89 -5.05
N THR A 204 17.81 -26.34 -3.91
CA THR A 204 17.01 -26.82 -2.78
C THR A 204 16.08 -25.74 -2.25
N VAL A 205 16.57 -24.51 -2.03
CA VAL A 205 15.76 -23.41 -1.50
C VAL A 205 14.71 -22.94 -2.52
N LEU A 206 15.05 -22.89 -3.82
CA LEU A 206 14.09 -22.65 -4.90
C LEU A 206 13.02 -23.76 -4.96
N GLY A 207 13.37 -25.02 -4.71
CA GLY A 207 12.42 -26.13 -4.57
C GLY A 207 11.39 -25.89 -3.47
N VAL A 208 11.81 -25.35 -2.32
CA VAL A 208 10.88 -24.96 -1.24
C VAL A 208 10.05 -23.72 -1.64
N MET A 209 10.65 -22.73 -2.31
CA MET A 209 9.93 -21.56 -2.83
C MET A 209 8.81 -21.93 -3.82
N ARG A 210 9.02 -22.92 -4.70
CA ARG A 210 7.98 -23.44 -5.60
C ARG A 210 6.73 -23.83 -4.80
N ASN A 211 6.90 -24.56 -3.71
CA ASN A 211 5.79 -25.02 -2.88
C ASN A 211 5.13 -23.87 -2.11
N ILE A 212 5.87 -22.86 -1.65
CA ILE A 212 5.31 -21.62 -1.08
C ILE A 212 4.44 -20.88 -2.12
N ILE A 213 4.87 -20.82 -3.38
CA ILE A 213 4.12 -20.16 -4.47
C ILE A 213 2.86 -20.95 -4.82
N LEU A 214 2.94 -22.28 -4.90
CA LEU A 214 1.78 -23.15 -5.11
C LEU A 214 0.77 -23.02 -3.97
N TYR A 215 1.23 -23.03 -2.72
CA TYR A 215 0.41 -22.72 -1.55
C TYR A 215 -0.27 -21.34 -1.66
N SER A 216 0.48 -20.28 -2.01
CA SER A 216 -0.06 -18.92 -2.21
C SER A 216 -1.10 -18.86 -3.34
N HIS A 217 -1.01 -19.77 -4.31
CA HIS A 217 -2.00 -19.94 -5.38
C HIS A 217 -3.24 -20.72 -4.89
N THR A 218 -3.08 -21.80 -4.12
CA THR A 218 -4.19 -22.52 -3.49
C THR A 218 -4.98 -21.62 -2.54
N CYS A 219 -4.34 -20.73 -1.78
CA CYS A 219 -5.00 -19.70 -0.97
C CYS A 219 -5.92 -18.76 -1.79
N LYS A 220 -5.65 -18.59 -3.10
CA LYS A 220 -6.40 -17.68 -3.98
C LYS A 220 -7.49 -18.38 -4.78
N GLU A 221 -7.22 -19.57 -5.34
CA GLU A 221 -8.18 -20.31 -6.16
C GLU A 221 -9.09 -21.25 -5.33
N SER A 222 -8.58 -21.83 -4.24
CA SER A 222 -9.22 -22.94 -3.51
C SER A 222 -8.94 -22.93 -1.99
N PRO A 223 -9.15 -21.80 -1.26
CA PRO A 223 -8.77 -21.69 0.14
C PRO A 223 -9.42 -22.72 1.07
N SER A 224 -10.63 -23.20 0.74
CA SER A 224 -11.37 -24.21 1.52
C SER A 224 -10.72 -25.60 1.57
N VAL A 225 -9.61 -25.81 0.86
CA VAL A 225 -8.80 -27.04 0.90
C VAL A 225 -7.73 -26.97 2.00
N LEU A 226 -7.34 -25.77 2.44
CA LEU A 226 -6.30 -25.54 3.43
C LEU A 226 -6.86 -25.57 4.86
N ARG A 227 -5.98 -25.75 5.85
CA ARG A 227 -6.28 -25.72 7.28
C ARG A 227 -5.51 -24.58 7.97
N ASP A 228 -5.98 -24.13 9.13
CA ASP A 228 -5.31 -23.10 9.92
C ASP A 228 -3.85 -23.45 10.29
N SER A 229 -3.58 -24.74 10.52
CA SER A 229 -2.22 -25.28 10.71
C SER A 229 -1.28 -25.02 9.54
N ASP A 230 -1.82 -24.97 8.32
CA ASP A 230 -1.04 -24.82 7.10
C ASP A 230 -0.58 -23.35 6.98
N HIS A 231 -1.39 -22.39 7.42
CA HIS A 231 -1.02 -20.97 7.47
C HIS A 231 0.15 -20.72 8.43
N ASP A 232 0.09 -21.20 9.67
CA ASP A 232 1.21 -21.05 10.62
C ASP A 232 2.47 -21.80 10.15
N PHE A 233 2.34 -22.97 9.50
CA PHE A 233 3.47 -23.69 8.90
C PHE A 233 4.15 -22.88 7.78
N PHE A 234 3.39 -22.39 6.79
CA PHE A 234 3.97 -21.62 5.68
C PHE A 234 4.50 -20.25 6.11
N ARG A 235 3.96 -19.64 7.18
CA ARG A 235 4.51 -18.43 7.80
C ARG A 235 5.92 -18.66 8.37
N VAL A 236 6.17 -19.80 9.01
CA VAL A 236 7.52 -20.19 9.47
C VAL A 236 8.42 -20.55 8.29
N LEU A 237 7.91 -21.31 7.32
CA LEU A 237 8.67 -21.74 6.13
C LEU A 237 9.16 -20.57 5.27
N ASN A 238 8.36 -19.50 5.12
CA ASN A 238 8.77 -18.26 4.43
C ASN A 238 10.02 -17.63 5.07
N ASN A 239 10.01 -17.47 6.40
CA ASN A 239 11.15 -16.92 7.15
C ASN A 239 12.39 -17.84 7.05
N GLN A 240 12.17 -19.16 7.06
CA GLN A 240 13.25 -20.14 6.89
C GLN A 240 13.92 -20.01 5.52
N VAL A 241 13.13 -19.92 4.46
CA VAL A 241 13.61 -19.82 3.08
C VAL A 241 14.39 -18.53 2.84
N GLU A 242 13.90 -17.39 3.33
CA GLU A 242 14.59 -16.11 3.21
C GLU A 242 15.90 -16.09 4.03
N HIS A 243 15.91 -16.65 5.24
CA HIS A 243 17.13 -16.88 6.03
C HIS A 243 18.12 -17.77 5.29
N GLN A 244 17.66 -18.86 4.67
CA GLN A 244 18.49 -19.79 3.90
C GLN A 244 19.12 -19.11 2.67
N LEU A 245 18.37 -18.33 1.88
CA LEU A 245 18.91 -17.56 0.74
C LEU A 245 20.03 -16.59 1.17
N LEU A 246 19.89 -15.97 2.34
CA LEU A 246 20.90 -15.08 2.90
C LEU A 246 22.11 -15.85 3.46
N SER A 247 21.86 -17.00 4.09
CA SER A 247 22.87 -17.72 4.89
C SER A 247 23.71 -18.73 4.11
N TYR A 248 23.20 -19.39 3.05
CA TYR A 248 23.87 -20.56 2.47
C TYR A 248 25.27 -20.28 1.92
N VAL A 249 25.50 -19.05 1.42
CA VAL A 249 26.80 -18.60 0.90
C VAL A 249 27.88 -18.45 1.98
N TYR A 250 27.49 -18.46 3.27
CA TYR A 250 28.38 -18.45 4.42
C TYR A 250 28.58 -19.85 5.03
N SER A 251 27.96 -20.90 4.48
CA SER A 251 28.06 -22.28 4.99
C SER A 251 29.31 -23.02 4.49
N THR A 252 29.97 -22.52 3.44
CA THR A 252 31.29 -22.98 3.01
C THR A 252 32.36 -22.25 3.83
N GLY A 253 32.78 -22.84 4.95
CA GLY A 253 33.51 -22.15 6.02
C GLY A 253 34.88 -21.58 5.65
N ASP A 254 34.90 -20.30 5.29
CA ASP A 254 36.08 -19.41 5.35
C ASP A 254 35.62 -17.97 5.64
N ASP A 255 35.46 -17.62 6.92
CA ASP A 255 35.08 -16.28 7.40
C ASP A 255 36.15 -15.19 7.12
N THR A 256 37.22 -15.49 6.36
CA THR A 256 38.38 -14.61 6.21
C THR A 256 38.73 -14.20 4.78
N ARG A 257 37.94 -14.58 3.76
CA ARG A 257 38.24 -14.28 2.35
C ARG A 257 37.31 -13.27 1.67
N LYS A 258 37.94 -12.32 0.98
CA LYS A 258 37.35 -11.59 -0.16
C LYS A 258 36.80 -12.59 -1.19
N PRO A 259 35.79 -12.22 -2.01
CA PRO A 259 35.18 -13.12 -3.00
C PRO A 259 36.25 -13.79 -3.89
N PRO A 260 36.12 -15.11 -4.19
CA PRO A 260 37.21 -15.94 -4.70
C PRO A 260 37.62 -15.58 -6.13
N HIS A 261 38.53 -14.62 -6.27
CA HIS A 261 39.15 -14.24 -7.54
C HIS A 261 40.29 -15.18 -7.95
N THR A 262 39.98 -16.39 -8.42
CA THR A 262 40.69 -17.16 -9.48
C THR A 262 40.15 -18.59 -9.57
N GLY A 263 39.88 -19.12 -10.77
CA GLY A 263 39.88 -20.58 -10.99
C GLY A 263 38.80 -21.16 -11.91
N SER A 264 37.62 -20.55 -12.00
CA SER A 264 36.57 -20.93 -12.95
C SER A 264 35.83 -19.67 -13.44
N SER A 265 34.99 -19.79 -14.47
CA SER A 265 34.43 -18.63 -15.18
C SER A 265 33.66 -17.70 -14.23
N LYS A 266 34.10 -16.44 -14.13
CA LYS A 266 33.50 -15.43 -13.23
C LYS A 266 31.99 -15.37 -13.40
N ASP A 267 31.55 -15.35 -14.65
CA ASP A 267 30.17 -15.18 -15.10
C ASP A 267 29.20 -16.20 -14.49
N LEU A 268 29.65 -17.43 -14.21
CA LEU A 268 28.82 -18.48 -13.61
C LEU A 268 28.39 -18.12 -12.17
N TYR A 269 29.33 -17.63 -11.36
CA TYR A 269 29.03 -17.16 -10.01
C TYR A 269 28.18 -15.88 -10.00
N HIS A 270 28.24 -15.07 -11.06
CA HIS A 270 27.39 -13.89 -11.18
C HIS A 270 25.93 -14.29 -11.46
N LEU A 271 25.69 -15.31 -12.28
CA LEU A 271 24.33 -15.79 -12.53
C LEU A 271 23.67 -16.37 -11.28
N GLU A 272 24.37 -17.22 -10.50
CA GLU A 272 23.80 -17.70 -9.22
C GLU A 272 23.51 -16.54 -8.25
N ALA A 273 24.43 -15.57 -8.15
CA ALA A 273 24.23 -14.38 -7.30
C ALA A 273 23.01 -13.55 -7.74
N ILE A 274 22.80 -13.36 -9.05
CA ILE A 274 21.61 -12.68 -9.60
C ILE A 274 20.33 -13.44 -9.24
N ILE A 275 20.29 -14.76 -9.43
CA ILE A 275 19.10 -15.57 -9.17
C ILE A 275 18.79 -15.63 -7.66
N ARG A 276 19.81 -15.69 -6.80
CA ARG A 276 19.66 -15.56 -5.35
C ARG A 276 19.06 -14.22 -4.94
N VAL A 277 19.60 -13.10 -5.46
CA VAL A 277 19.07 -11.75 -5.13
C VAL A 277 17.66 -11.57 -5.70
N ALA A 278 17.38 -12.08 -6.90
CA ALA A 278 16.04 -12.09 -7.48
C ALA A 278 15.05 -12.95 -6.68
N ALA A 279 15.48 -14.07 -6.08
CA ALA A 279 14.65 -14.89 -5.20
C ALA A 279 14.31 -14.16 -3.88
N ILE A 280 15.28 -13.46 -3.27
CA ILE A 280 15.04 -12.60 -2.08
C ILE A 280 14.06 -11.47 -2.43
N CYS A 281 14.24 -10.83 -3.59
CA CYS A 281 13.31 -9.83 -4.12
C CYS A 281 11.91 -10.42 -4.34
N TYR A 282 11.80 -11.59 -4.95
CA TYR A 282 10.53 -12.25 -5.25
C TYR A 282 9.72 -12.55 -3.97
N LEU A 283 10.38 -13.08 -2.92
CA LEU A 283 9.76 -13.27 -1.61
C LEU A 283 9.20 -11.97 -1.05
N ASN A 284 10.00 -10.90 -1.09
CA ASN A 284 9.62 -9.61 -0.54
C ASN A 284 8.53 -8.91 -1.35
N TYR A 285 8.49 -9.02 -2.68
CA TYR A 285 7.50 -8.32 -3.50
C TYR A 285 6.19 -9.09 -3.68
N PHE A 286 6.22 -10.42 -3.86
CA PHE A 286 5.04 -11.20 -4.26
C PHE A 286 4.46 -12.12 -3.17
N LEU A 287 5.25 -12.46 -2.14
CA LEU A 287 4.85 -13.41 -1.09
C LEU A 287 4.71 -12.77 0.29
N ILE A 288 5.47 -11.71 0.58
CA ILE A 288 5.49 -11.02 1.89
C ILE A 288 5.06 -9.53 1.77
N ILE A 289 5.03 -9.00 0.53
CA ILE A 289 4.55 -7.66 0.13
C ILE A 289 5.16 -6.50 0.97
N SER A 290 6.44 -6.25 0.74
CA SER A 290 7.08 -4.96 1.03
C SER A 290 6.88 -4.02 -0.17
N PRO A 291 6.16 -2.89 -0.04
CA PRO A 291 5.91 -1.99 -1.17
C PRO A 291 7.21 -1.40 -1.77
N PRO A 292 7.30 -1.22 -3.10
CA PRO A 292 8.47 -0.64 -3.79
C PRO A 292 9.04 0.62 -3.15
N SER A 293 8.17 1.55 -2.72
CA SER A 293 8.55 2.83 -2.13
C SER A 293 9.20 2.72 -0.74
N THR A 294 9.05 1.62 -0.01
CA THR A 294 9.67 1.43 1.32
C THR A 294 11.19 1.26 1.23
N GLY A 295 11.93 1.66 2.27
CA GLY A 295 13.39 1.58 2.31
C GLY A 295 13.95 0.19 2.00
N LEU A 296 13.30 -0.86 2.50
CA LEU A 296 13.57 -2.25 2.13
C LEU A 296 13.33 -2.52 0.63
N GLY A 297 12.19 -2.09 0.06
CA GLY A 297 11.90 -2.23 -1.37
C GLY A 297 12.88 -1.50 -2.28
N ARG A 298 13.26 -0.26 -1.90
CA ARG A 298 14.28 0.53 -2.62
C ARG A 298 15.67 -0.12 -2.53
N ALA A 299 16.04 -0.66 -1.37
CA ALA A 299 17.32 -1.37 -1.18
C ALA A 299 17.39 -2.67 -1.99
N LEU A 300 16.36 -3.52 -1.93
CA LEU A 300 16.28 -4.76 -2.71
C LEU A 300 16.36 -4.51 -4.22
N THR A 301 15.64 -3.49 -4.70
CA THR A 301 15.71 -3.01 -6.09
C THR A 301 17.14 -2.58 -6.48
N LYS A 302 17.84 -1.84 -5.61
CA LYS A 302 19.23 -1.41 -5.83
C LYS A 302 20.22 -2.59 -5.81
N HIS A 303 20.08 -3.55 -4.90
CA HIS A 303 20.89 -4.78 -4.89
C HIS A 303 20.73 -5.61 -6.16
N LEU A 304 19.50 -5.80 -6.64
CA LEU A 304 19.23 -6.54 -7.87
C LEU A 304 19.73 -5.79 -9.11
N LYS A 305 19.60 -4.45 -9.13
CA LYS A 305 20.17 -3.58 -10.17
C LYS A 305 21.70 -3.68 -10.22
N GLN A 306 22.37 -3.74 -9.07
CA GLN A 306 23.82 -3.95 -9.00
C GLN A 306 24.20 -5.34 -9.55
N ALA A 307 23.59 -6.41 -9.03
CA ALA A 307 23.89 -7.78 -9.44
C ALA A 307 23.69 -8.02 -10.95
N VAL A 308 22.61 -7.47 -11.54
CA VAL A 308 22.37 -7.50 -12.99
C VAL A 308 23.27 -6.52 -13.75
N GLY A 309 23.66 -5.41 -13.13
CA GLY A 309 24.52 -4.38 -13.73
C GLY A 309 25.93 -4.89 -14.03
N ASP A 310 26.47 -5.73 -13.14
CA ASP A 310 27.76 -6.41 -13.28
C ASP A 310 27.75 -7.54 -14.35
N CYS A 311 26.58 -7.86 -14.92
CA CYS A 311 26.41 -8.95 -15.88
C CYS A 311 26.61 -8.51 -17.34
N ILE A 312 27.48 -9.23 -18.07
CA ILE A 312 27.74 -8.98 -19.49
C ILE A 312 26.83 -9.88 -20.35
N LEU A 313 25.71 -9.32 -20.84
CA LEU A 313 24.73 -10.03 -21.68
C LEU A 313 25.32 -10.80 -22.88
N LYS A 314 26.47 -10.36 -23.40
CA LYS A 314 27.14 -10.93 -24.57
C LYS A 314 28.00 -12.17 -24.26
N SER A 315 28.33 -12.46 -23.00
CA SER A 315 29.08 -13.67 -22.62
C SER A 315 28.19 -14.80 -22.10
N LEU A 316 26.96 -14.50 -21.68
CA LEU A 316 25.98 -15.50 -21.28
C LEU A 316 25.55 -16.41 -22.46
N PRO A 317 25.49 -17.74 -22.26
CA PRO A 317 24.85 -18.65 -23.20
C PRO A 317 23.34 -18.37 -23.34
N ARG A 318 22.78 -18.58 -24.53
CA ARG A 318 21.34 -18.37 -24.80
C ARG A 318 20.41 -19.21 -23.92
N LYS A 319 20.84 -20.38 -23.42
CA LYS A 319 20.07 -21.21 -22.49
C LYS A 319 19.77 -20.49 -21.17
N ASP A 320 20.63 -19.57 -20.75
CA ASP A 320 20.56 -18.88 -19.46
C ASP A 320 19.80 -17.54 -19.56
N TYR A 321 19.36 -17.16 -20.77
CA TYR A 321 18.63 -15.90 -20.99
C TYR A 321 17.25 -15.91 -20.30
N GLY A 322 16.60 -17.07 -20.16
CA GLY A 322 15.33 -17.19 -19.43
C GLY A 322 15.48 -16.86 -17.94
N LEU A 323 16.53 -17.40 -17.29
CA LEU A 323 16.89 -17.10 -15.91
C LEU A 323 17.09 -15.60 -15.69
N LEU A 324 17.89 -14.96 -16.55
CA LEU A 324 18.15 -13.53 -16.44
C LEU A 324 16.91 -12.68 -16.78
N ALA A 325 16.09 -13.08 -17.75
CA ALA A 325 14.83 -12.42 -18.07
C ALA A 325 13.85 -12.46 -16.90
N TRP A 326 13.75 -13.59 -16.19
CA TRP A 326 12.98 -13.71 -14.95
C TRP A 326 13.52 -12.78 -13.85
N ALA A 327 14.84 -12.78 -13.60
CA ALA A 327 15.45 -11.91 -12.60
C ALA A 327 15.22 -10.41 -12.88
N ILE A 328 15.38 -9.99 -14.14
CA ILE A 328 15.13 -8.61 -14.56
C ILE A 328 13.63 -8.27 -14.47
N PHE A 329 12.74 -9.21 -14.81
CA PHE A 329 11.30 -9.01 -14.66
C PHE A 329 10.89 -8.81 -13.19
N VAL A 330 11.44 -9.60 -12.26
CA VAL A 330 11.26 -9.38 -10.81
C VAL A 330 11.72 -7.99 -10.38
N GLY A 331 12.87 -7.52 -10.91
CA GLY A 331 13.36 -6.17 -10.68
C GLY A 331 12.47 -5.08 -11.29
N ALA A 332 11.92 -5.27 -12.48
CA ALA A 332 10.98 -4.35 -13.12
C ALA A 332 9.68 -4.20 -12.31
N GLN A 333 9.12 -5.31 -11.81
CA GLN A 333 7.93 -5.27 -10.94
C GLN A 333 8.24 -4.61 -9.59
N GLY A 334 9.36 -5.00 -8.95
CA GLY A 334 9.80 -4.45 -7.67
C GLY A 334 10.18 -2.96 -7.70
N SER A 335 10.52 -2.43 -8.87
CA SER A 335 10.88 -1.03 -9.08
C SER A 335 9.73 -0.16 -9.58
N MET A 336 8.50 -0.68 -9.71
CA MET A 336 7.36 0.12 -10.18
C MET A 336 7.16 1.39 -9.33
N GLY A 337 7.20 2.56 -9.98
CA GLY A 337 7.17 3.87 -9.31
C GLY A 337 8.52 4.41 -8.80
N GLN A 338 9.62 3.69 -9.01
CA GLN A 338 10.98 4.10 -8.64
C GLN A 338 11.82 4.54 -9.86
N VAL A 339 12.88 5.32 -9.62
CA VAL A 339 13.81 5.78 -10.67
C VAL A 339 14.60 4.65 -11.34
N GLU A 340 14.67 3.47 -10.71
CA GLU A 340 15.26 2.27 -11.28
C GLU A 340 14.41 1.59 -12.38
N TYR A 341 13.10 1.86 -12.46
CA TYR A 341 12.19 1.15 -13.37
C TYR A 341 12.62 1.18 -14.85
N PRO A 342 12.97 2.35 -15.45
CA PRO A 342 13.35 2.39 -16.87
C PRO A 342 14.61 1.58 -17.17
N TRP A 343 15.53 1.46 -16.20
CA TRP A 343 16.76 0.68 -16.34
C TRP A 343 16.47 -0.83 -16.41
N PHE A 344 15.54 -1.33 -15.60
CA PHE A 344 15.11 -2.74 -15.69
C PHE A 344 14.38 -3.01 -17.01
N ILE A 345 13.53 -2.11 -17.49
CA ILE A 345 12.84 -2.25 -18.78
C ILE A 345 13.83 -2.22 -19.97
N GLU A 346 14.82 -1.32 -19.95
CA GLU A 346 15.91 -1.29 -20.95
C GLU A 346 16.65 -2.63 -20.98
N ARG A 347 17.10 -3.12 -19.82
CA ARG A 347 17.82 -4.40 -19.72
C ARG A 347 16.94 -5.60 -20.10
N LEU A 348 15.65 -5.57 -19.81
CA LEU A 348 14.71 -6.61 -20.22
C LEU A 348 14.58 -6.65 -21.75
N SER A 349 14.48 -5.49 -22.40
CA SER A 349 14.41 -5.39 -23.86
C SER A 349 15.64 -6.01 -24.54
N HIS A 350 16.84 -5.79 -23.98
CA HIS A 350 18.07 -6.38 -24.50
C HIS A 350 18.10 -7.92 -24.36
N VAL A 351 17.59 -8.49 -23.26
CA VAL A 351 17.49 -9.95 -23.10
C VAL A 351 16.40 -10.54 -24.01
N VAL A 352 15.25 -9.89 -24.13
CA VAL A 352 14.14 -10.30 -25.03
C VAL A 352 14.61 -10.35 -26.48
N LEU A 353 15.25 -9.29 -26.96
CA LEU A 353 15.84 -9.23 -28.31
C LEU A 353 16.94 -10.28 -28.52
N GLY A 354 17.78 -10.53 -27.51
CA GLY A 354 18.83 -11.53 -27.56
C GLY A 354 18.32 -12.97 -27.56
N GLY A 355 17.23 -13.24 -26.84
CA GLY A 355 16.52 -14.52 -26.79
C GLY A 355 15.68 -14.78 -28.06
N GLY A 356 15.32 -13.71 -28.77
CA GLY A 356 14.55 -13.77 -30.02
C GLY A 356 13.04 -13.84 -29.82
N TRP A 357 12.54 -13.62 -28.59
CA TRP A 357 11.11 -13.61 -28.27
C TRP A 357 10.48 -12.34 -28.85
N ARG A 358 9.38 -12.48 -29.59
CA ARG A 358 8.82 -11.40 -30.43
C ARG A 358 7.57 -10.73 -29.87
N ASP A 359 6.95 -11.36 -28.88
CA ASP A 359 5.66 -10.96 -28.31
C ASP A 359 5.59 -11.37 -26.82
N TRP A 360 4.55 -10.89 -26.15
CA TRP A 360 4.32 -11.19 -24.73
C TRP A 360 3.95 -12.65 -24.48
N ASP A 361 3.35 -13.35 -25.44
CA ASP A 361 2.98 -14.75 -25.27
C ASP A 361 4.23 -15.64 -25.22
N GLN A 362 5.20 -15.43 -26.10
CA GLN A 362 6.51 -16.10 -26.04
C GLN A 362 7.23 -15.80 -24.72
N MET A 363 7.27 -14.53 -24.30
CA MET A 363 7.94 -14.10 -23.08
C MET A 363 7.27 -14.67 -21.80
N SER A 364 5.94 -14.60 -21.70
CA SER A 364 5.20 -15.07 -20.53
C SER A 364 5.17 -16.60 -20.41
N ASN A 365 5.22 -17.34 -21.54
CA ASN A 365 5.46 -18.77 -21.51
C ASN A 365 6.85 -19.11 -20.94
N ILE A 366 7.91 -18.40 -21.35
CA ILE A 366 9.28 -18.59 -20.80
C ILE A 366 9.33 -18.26 -19.32
N LEU A 367 8.69 -17.16 -18.87
CA LEU A 367 8.59 -16.84 -17.45
C LEU A 367 7.85 -17.93 -16.65
N GLY A 368 6.83 -18.57 -17.23
CA GLY A 368 6.01 -19.60 -16.60
C GLY A 368 6.75 -20.89 -16.22
N ASP A 369 7.90 -21.17 -16.85
CA ASP A 369 8.78 -22.28 -16.46
C ASP A 369 9.68 -21.93 -15.24
N TYR A 370 9.71 -20.65 -14.82
CA TYR A 370 10.36 -20.13 -13.60
C TYR A 370 9.30 -19.80 -12.53
N PHE A 371 9.49 -18.74 -11.73
CA PHE A 371 8.46 -18.24 -10.80
C PHE A 371 7.68 -17.08 -11.43
N TYR A 372 6.72 -17.45 -12.26
CA TYR A 372 5.66 -16.58 -12.75
C TYR A 372 4.40 -17.42 -12.92
N LEU A 373 3.33 -17.05 -12.22
CA LEU A 373 2.01 -17.61 -12.46
C LEU A 373 1.28 -16.65 -13.41
N PRO A 374 0.97 -17.04 -14.66
CA PRO A 374 0.13 -16.23 -15.52
C PRO A 374 -1.24 -16.07 -14.84
N VAL A 375 -1.54 -14.84 -14.45
CA VAL A 375 -2.82 -14.50 -13.82
C VAL A 375 -3.92 -14.81 -14.83
N ARG A 376 -4.70 -15.88 -14.58
CA ARG A 376 -6.01 -16.04 -15.20
C ARG A 376 -6.76 -14.72 -14.98
N PRO A 377 -7.39 -14.13 -16.00
CA PRO A 377 -8.14 -12.89 -15.81
C PRO A 377 -9.37 -13.17 -14.95
N SER A 378 -9.19 -13.13 -13.63
CA SER A 378 -10.28 -12.91 -12.70
C SER A 378 -10.95 -11.59 -13.09
N PRO A 379 -12.29 -11.53 -13.13
CA PRO A 379 -13.03 -10.28 -13.25
C PRO A 379 -12.54 -9.23 -12.23
N ASP A 380 -12.10 -9.69 -11.07
CA ASP A 380 -11.73 -8.90 -9.89
C ASP A 380 -10.22 -8.88 -9.60
N SER A 381 -9.37 -9.10 -10.63
CA SER A 381 -7.91 -8.95 -10.51
C SER A 381 -7.52 -7.46 -10.34
N PRO A 382 -6.64 -7.08 -9.40
CA PRO A 382 -6.17 -5.70 -9.26
C PRO A 382 -5.21 -5.23 -10.38
N PHE A 383 -4.84 -6.11 -11.31
CA PHE A 383 -4.23 -5.71 -12.58
C PHE A 383 -5.29 -5.32 -13.65
N ASN A 384 -6.57 -5.36 -13.31
CA ASN A 384 -7.65 -4.64 -13.98
C ASN A 384 -8.09 -3.44 -13.11
N VAL A 385 -8.21 -2.26 -13.73
CA VAL A 385 -9.01 -1.09 -13.28
C VAL A 385 -8.47 -0.18 -12.14
N LEU A 386 -7.87 0.95 -12.57
CA LEU A 386 -7.98 2.36 -12.09
C LEU A 386 -7.70 2.79 -10.61
N PRO A 387 -6.70 3.68 -10.38
CA PRO A 387 -6.48 4.42 -9.11
C PRO A 387 -6.31 5.98 -9.23
N LYS A 388 -6.63 6.80 -8.18
CA LYS A 388 -5.94 8.09 -7.81
C LYS A 388 -6.43 8.83 -6.52
N SER A 389 -5.59 9.74 -5.97
CA SER A 389 -5.75 10.76 -4.87
C SER A 389 -4.44 11.63 -4.77
N LYS A 390 -4.11 12.68 -3.96
CA LYS A 390 -4.61 13.68 -2.94
C LYS A 390 -3.51 14.83 -2.88
N PRO A 391 -3.26 15.79 -1.91
CA PRO A 391 -3.80 16.15 -0.56
C PRO A 391 -4.02 17.70 -0.31
N THR A 392 -3.50 18.29 0.80
CA THR A 392 -3.72 19.60 1.53
C THR A 392 -2.90 20.86 1.09
N GLU A 393 -3.00 22.14 1.58
CA GLU A 393 -3.63 22.91 2.72
C GLU A 393 -3.77 24.45 2.33
N SER A 394 -4.05 25.58 3.07
CA SER A 394 -4.41 26.09 4.45
C SER A 394 -5.02 27.55 4.31
N ALA A 395 -5.15 28.61 5.17
CA ALA A 395 -5.07 28.99 6.62
C ALA A 395 -5.92 30.31 6.91
N ALA A 396 -6.48 30.61 8.12
CA ALA A 396 -7.52 31.68 8.35
C ALA A 396 -7.46 32.60 9.63
N PRO A 397 -7.89 33.89 9.56
CA PRO A 397 -8.84 34.55 10.53
C PRO A 397 -9.73 35.67 9.85
N PRO A 398 -10.42 36.69 10.49
CA PRO A 398 -10.79 37.04 11.89
C PRO A 398 -12.33 37.36 12.11
N ALA A 399 -12.73 38.29 13.02
CA ALA A 399 -14.13 38.60 13.47
C ALA A 399 -14.28 39.99 14.20
N PRO A 400 -15.39 40.42 14.89
CA PRO A 400 -16.77 39.84 15.08
C PRO A 400 -18.00 40.83 15.11
N GLU A 401 -19.26 40.34 15.02
CA GLU A 401 -20.48 40.93 15.67
C GLU A 401 -21.72 39.96 15.67
N GLN A 402 -22.81 40.22 16.42
CA GLN A 402 -23.90 39.25 16.75
C GLN A 402 -25.28 39.49 16.08
N LYS A 403 -25.94 38.46 15.47
CA LYS A 403 -27.37 38.49 15.00
C LYS A 403 -28.15 37.16 15.18
N SER A 404 -29.43 37.13 14.74
CA SER A 404 -30.56 36.22 15.11
C SER A 404 -30.39 34.70 14.88
N THR A 405 -31.33 33.86 15.33
CA THR A 405 -31.23 32.37 15.30
C THR A 405 -31.01 31.73 13.92
N LEU A 406 -31.53 32.29 12.83
CA LEU A 406 -31.19 31.83 11.47
C LEU A 406 -29.86 32.43 10.97
N ALA A 407 -29.48 33.61 11.45
CA ALA A 407 -28.16 34.21 11.23
C ALA A 407 -27.06 33.65 12.16
N ARG A 408 -27.41 32.80 13.14
CA ARG A 408 -26.49 31.98 13.95
C ARG A 408 -26.06 30.71 13.22
N LEU A 409 -26.68 30.37 12.10
CA LEU A 409 -26.17 29.35 11.19
C LEU A 409 -25.29 30.02 10.14
N ASN A 410 -24.07 29.52 9.97
CA ASN A 410 -23.16 29.95 8.91
C ASN A 410 -23.79 29.54 7.55
N PRO A 411 -24.03 30.48 6.62
CA PRO A 411 -24.71 30.19 5.34
C PRO A 411 -23.89 29.29 4.39
N LEU A 412 -22.60 29.07 4.70
CA LEU A 412 -21.69 28.27 3.87
C LEU A 412 -21.67 26.78 4.26
N ASN A 413 -22.16 26.40 5.44
CA ASN A 413 -22.22 24.99 5.87
C ASN A 413 -23.45 24.62 6.71
N TYR A 414 -24.35 25.58 6.96
CA TYR A 414 -25.55 25.46 7.80
C TYR A 414 -25.28 25.00 9.25
N MET A 415 -24.05 25.15 9.74
CA MET A 415 -23.67 24.86 11.13
C MET A 415 -23.74 26.09 12.02
N PHE A 416 -23.95 25.89 13.34
CA PHE A 416 -23.93 26.99 14.30
C PHE A 416 -22.58 27.71 14.33
N SER A 417 -22.60 29.04 14.41
CA SER A 417 -21.41 29.91 14.47
C SER A 417 -20.52 29.68 15.70
N SER A 418 -21.05 29.00 16.72
CA SER A 418 -20.30 28.51 17.89
C SER A 418 -20.71 27.07 18.17
N ILE A 419 -19.85 26.10 17.84
CA ILE A 419 -20.06 24.69 18.16
C ILE A 419 -19.31 24.41 19.47
N SER A 420 -20.07 24.11 20.54
CA SER A 420 -19.52 23.80 21.86
C SER A 420 -18.56 22.59 21.81
N GLN A 421 -17.39 22.81 22.40
CA GLN A 421 -16.34 21.84 22.72
C GLN A 421 -16.50 21.29 24.14
N ASP A 422 -17.59 21.62 24.84
CA ASP A 422 -17.78 21.21 26.23
C ASP A 422 -18.03 19.69 26.29
N ARG A 423 -17.37 19.03 27.24
CA ARG A 423 -17.48 17.60 27.49
C ARG A 423 -18.93 17.22 27.84
N ALA A 424 -19.47 16.18 27.19
CA ALA A 424 -20.87 15.81 27.41
C ALA A 424 -21.07 15.19 28.82
N PRO A 425 -22.27 15.32 29.45
CA PRO A 425 -22.46 14.94 30.87
C PRO A 425 -22.15 13.48 31.22
N ASN A 426 -22.29 12.56 30.26
CA ASN A 426 -22.02 11.12 30.43
C ASN A 426 -20.70 10.67 29.75
N GLN A 427 -19.84 11.62 29.36
CA GLN A 427 -18.61 11.32 28.65
C GLN A 427 -17.50 10.91 29.63
N THR A 428 -16.97 9.69 29.46
CA THR A 428 -15.92 9.09 30.27
C THR A 428 -14.55 9.19 29.60
N VAL A 429 -14.49 9.09 28.27
CA VAL A 429 -13.27 9.28 27.48
C VAL A 429 -12.99 10.78 27.31
N ASP A 430 -11.72 11.20 27.41
CA ASP A 430 -11.32 12.56 27.04
C ASP A 430 -11.10 12.60 25.52
N LEU A 431 -11.72 13.57 24.85
CA LEU A 431 -11.72 13.67 23.38
C LEU A 431 -11.03 14.94 22.95
N SER A 432 -10.17 14.86 21.94
CA SER A 432 -9.48 16.06 21.46
C SER A 432 -10.46 17.15 21.01
N VAL A 433 -10.15 18.38 21.39
CA VAL A 433 -10.82 19.62 20.95
C VAL A 433 -10.12 20.24 19.74
N GLU A 434 -8.95 19.73 19.36
CA GLU A 434 -8.17 20.20 18.21
C GLU A 434 -8.85 19.85 16.88
N ARG A 435 -8.56 20.63 15.84
CA ARG A 435 -9.25 20.56 14.55
C ARG A 435 -8.24 20.50 13.41
N GLU A 436 -8.49 19.60 12.47
CA GLU A 436 -7.63 19.38 11.31
C GLU A 436 -8.03 20.32 10.15
N PRO A 437 -7.09 21.06 9.54
CA PRO A 437 -7.35 21.79 8.29
C PRO A 437 -7.56 20.81 7.13
N SER A 438 -8.40 21.16 6.15
CA SER A 438 -8.67 20.32 4.99
C SER A 438 -7.88 20.73 3.75
N SER A 439 -7.91 19.94 2.67
CA SER A 439 -7.39 20.34 1.36
C SER A 439 -8.27 21.30 0.58
N ILE A 440 -9.44 21.62 1.12
CA ILE A 440 -10.53 22.18 0.33
C ILE A 440 -10.47 23.71 0.43
N PRO A 441 -10.02 24.45 -0.60
CA PRO A 441 -10.01 25.90 -0.58
C PRO A 441 -11.43 26.46 -0.52
N ARG A 442 -11.63 27.49 0.30
CA ARG A 442 -12.93 28.14 0.48
C ARG A 442 -13.24 29.11 -0.65
N GLY A 443 -14.53 29.28 -0.91
CA GLY A 443 -15.04 30.30 -1.82
C GLY A 443 -15.00 31.74 -1.29
N ASP A 444 -14.84 31.94 0.02
CA ASP A 444 -14.96 33.23 0.70
C ASP A 444 -13.64 33.76 1.32
N SER A 445 -12.55 33.00 1.22
CA SER A 445 -11.23 33.37 1.75
C SER A 445 -10.11 32.65 0.98
N GLU A 446 -8.86 33.11 1.16
CA GLU A 446 -7.66 32.35 0.81
C GLU A 446 -7.32 31.27 1.87
N SER A 447 -8.32 30.84 2.65
CA SER A 447 -8.15 29.75 3.60
C SER A 447 -8.85 28.49 3.11
N ASN A 448 -8.37 27.35 3.56
CA ASN A 448 -9.11 26.11 3.43
C ASN A 448 -10.25 26.00 4.46
N TRP A 449 -11.10 25.01 4.26
CA TRP A 449 -12.04 24.52 5.26
C TRP A 449 -11.30 23.78 6.39
N GLU A 450 -12.01 23.51 7.48
CA GLU A 450 -11.48 22.84 8.68
C GLU A 450 -12.50 21.82 9.17
N TYR A 451 -12.04 20.62 9.51
CA TYR A 451 -12.89 19.54 9.99
C TYR A 451 -13.36 19.75 11.45
N PRO A 452 -14.40 19.04 11.91
CA PRO A 452 -14.78 19.03 13.32
C PRO A 452 -13.74 18.28 14.17
N SER A 453 -13.55 18.70 15.41
CA SER A 453 -12.76 17.95 16.39
C SER A 453 -13.47 16.64 16.78
N PRO A 454 -12.77 15.64 17.34
CA PRO A 454 -13.41 14.50 18.01
C PRO A 454 -14.51 14.91 19.00
N GLN A 455 -14.25 15.89 19.87
CA GLN A 455 -15.23 16.38 20.83
C GLN A 455 -16.46 17.04 20.14
N GLN A 456 -16.27 17.78 19.04
CA GLN A 456 -17.37 18.34 18.24
C GLN A 456 -18.16 17.26 17.49
N MET A 457 -17.49 16.22 16.99
CA MET A 457 -18.10 15.08 16.31
C MET A 457 -18.96 14.27 17.29
N TYR A 458 -18.44 13.93 18.47
CA TYR A 458 -19.22 13.27 19.53
C TYR A 458 -20.42 14.11 19.95
N ASN A 459 -20.22 15.41 20.23
CA ASN A 459 -21.31 16.33 20.55
C ASN A 459 -22.33 16.46 19.39
N ALA A 460 -21.94 16.26 18.13
CA ALA A 460 -22.85 16.22 16.99
C ALA A 460 -23.61 14.90 16.87
N MET A 461 -22.99 13.76 17.18
CA MET A 461 -23.62 12.43 17.20
C MET A 461 -24.69 12.34 18.30
N LEU A 462 -24.38 12.82 19.51
CA LEU A 462 -25.37 12.94 20.59
C LEU A 462 -26.56 13.82 20.20
N ARG A 463 -26.33 14.97 19.53
CA ARG A 463 -27.42 15.82 18.99
C ARG A 463 -28.25 15.17 17.89
N LYS A 464 -27.72 14.17 17.18
CA LYS A 464 -28.45 13.34 16.21
C LYS A 464 -29.22 12.18 16.85
N GLY A 465 -29.04 11.94 18.16
CA GLY A 465 -29.65 10.82 18.90
C GLY A 465 -28.81 9.54 18.92
N HIS A 466 -27.55 9.58 18.48
CA HIS A 466 -26.64 8.44 18.59
C HIS A 466 -25.97 8.45 19.98
N THR A 467 -26.66 7.92 20.98
CA THR A 467 -26.17 7.79 22.36
C THR A 467 -25.17 6.65 22.56
N ASP A 468 -25.26 5.63 21.70
CA ASP A 468 -24.65 4.32 21.92
C ASP A 468 -23.30 4.17 21.18
N THR A 469 -22.81 5.27 20.59
CA THR A 469 -21.51 5.34 19.91
C THR A 469 -20.38 5.14 20.94
N PRO A 470 -19.47 4.15 20.74
CA PRO A 470 -18.28 3.99 21.58
C PRO A 470 -17.44 5.26 21.55
N GLN A 471 -17.12 5.81 22.73
CA GLN A 471 -16.50 7.13 22.87
C GLN A 471 -15.03 7.12 22.41
N ASP A 472 -14.35 6.00 22.63
CA ASP A 472 -13.02 5.65 22.12
C ASP A 472 -12.96 5.58 20.58
N ALA A 473 -14.03 5.12 19.92
CA ALA A 473 -14.08 5.04 18.46
C ALA A 473 -14.27 6.40 17.75
N VAL A 474 -14.54 7.49 18.48
CA VAL A 474 -14.86 8.81 17.91
C VAL A 474 -13.72 9.38 17.06
N GLU A 475 -12.47 9.23 17.50
CA GLU A 475 -11.31 9.80 16.78
C GLU A 475 -11.11 9.10 15.42
N ALA A 476 -11.32 7.78 15.38
CA ALA A 476 -11.33 7.02 14.13
C ALA A 476 -12.50 7.42 13.21
N MET A 477 -13.68 7.75 13.77
CA MET A 477 -14.82 8.26 12.98
C MET A 477 -14.53 9.64 12.37
N VAL A 478 -13.78 10.51 13.05
CA VAL A 478 -13.30 11.77 12.46
C VAL A 478 -12.28 11.50 11.36
N ALA A 479 -11.28 10.66 11.59
CA ALA A 479 -10.28 10.31 10.57
C ALA A 479 -10.92 9.74 9.28
N VAL A 480 -11.92 8.86 9.42
CA VAL A 480 -12.70 8.34 8.27
C VAL A 480 -13.53 9.44 7.61
N HIS A 481 -14.21 10.29 8.37
CA HIS A 481 -14.99 11.40 7.83
C HIS A 481 -14.12 12.36 7.00
N ASN A 482 -12.96 12.74 7.54
CA ASN A 482 -11.99 13.61 6.87
C ASN A 482 -11.47 12.91 5.61
N PHE A 483 -11.04 11.65 5.70
CA PHE A 483 -10.59 10.87 4.54
C PHE A 483 -11.63 10.81 3.40
N LEU A 484 -12.92 10.63 3.71
CA LEU A 484 -13.99 10.57 2.71
C LEU A 484 -14.28 11.94 2.06
N ASN A 485 -14.30 13.02 2.85
CA ASN A 485 -14.48 14.39 2.32
C ASN A 485 -13.31 14.78 1.40
N GLU A 486 -12.08 14.51 1.84
CA GLU A 486 -10.86 14.66 1.04
C GLU A 486 -10.91 13.84 -0.26
N GLY A 487 -11.53 12.66 -0.25
CA GLY A 487 -11.74 11.83 -1.45
C GLY A 487 -12.77 12.44 -2.40
N ALA A 488 -13.90 12.92 -1.86
CA ALA A 488 -14.95 13.58 -2.63
C ALA A 488 -14.46 14.86 -3.32
N TRP A 489 -13.58 15.63 -2.65
CA TRP A 489 -12.96 16.82 -3.23
C TRP A 489 -12.10 16.51 -4.45
N GLN A 490 -11.27 15.47 -4.39
CA GLN A 490 -10.37 15.13 -5.51
C GLN A 490 -11.13 14.65 -6.75
N GLU A 491 -12.25 13.94 -6.60
CA GLU A 491 -13.11 13.58 -7.73
C GLU A 491 -13.79 14.82 -8.33
N ILE A 492 -14.20 15.80 -7.52
CA ILE A 492 -14.66 17.12 -8.01
C ILE A 492 -13.56 17.82 -8.80
N VAL A 493 -12.33 17.91 -8.28
CA VAL A 493 -11.17 18.48 -9.00
C VAL A 493 -10.91 17.72 -10.31
N GLY A 494 -11.17 16.41 -10.37
CA GLY A 494 -11.15 15.60 -11.59
C GLY A 494 -12.16 16.06 -12.64
N TRP A 495 -13.44 16.21 -12.28
CA TRP A 495 -14.46 16.78 -13.17
C TRP A 495 -14.09 18.19 -13.66
N GLU A 496 -13.57 19.03 -12.77
CA GLU A 496 -13.19 20.41 -13.07
C GLU A 496 -12.00 20.47 -14.04
N ARG A 497 -10.94 19.66 -13.85
CA ARG A 497 -9.79 19.55 -14.78
C ARG A 497 -10.20 19.11 -16.20
N ILE A 498 -11.34 18.43 -16.35
CA ILE A 498 -11.90 18.03 -17.64
C ILE A 498 -12.77 19.13 -18.26
N PHE A 499 -13.66 19.77 -17.48
CA PHE A 499 -14.75 20.60 -18.01
C PHE A 499 -14.69 22.11 -17.70
N ALA A 500 -13.71 22.59 -16.91
CA ALA A 500 -13.52 24.02 -16.61
C ALA A 500 -13.31 24.88 -17.88
N GLN A 501 -12.55 24.38 -18.84
CA GLN A 501 -12.31 25.03 -20.14
C GLN A 501 -13.43 24.80 -21.17
N GLY A 502 -14.49 24.06 -20.79
CA GLY A 502 -15.69 23.84 -21.58
C GLY A 502 -15.74 22.52 -22.35
N LEU A 503 -16.92 22.24 -22.93
CA LEU A 503 -17.28 20.93 -23.49
C LEU A 503 -16.39 20.45 -24.65
N ALA A 504 -15.78 21.36 -25.41
CA ALA A 504 -14.91 21.00 -26.54
C ALA A 504 -13.59 20.37 -26.06
N GLU A 505 -12.97 20.94 -25.02
CA GLU A 505 -11.77 20.35 -24.39
C GLU A 505 -12.12 19.12 -23.57
N GLY A 506 -13.24 19.16 -22.82
CA GLY A 506 -13.73 18.00 -22.08
C GLY A 506 -13.97 16.79 -22.99
N TRP A 507 -14.54 16.98 -24.18
CA TRP A 507 -14.61 15.93 -25.19
C TRP A 507 -13.24 15.54 -25.75
N GLY A 508 -12.34 16.52 -25.96
CA GLY A 508 -10.95 16.29 -26.38
C GLY A 508 -10.19 15.31 -25.46
N LYS A 509 -10.45 15.41 -24.15
CA LYS A 509 -9.97 14.50 -23.09
C LYS A 509 -10.79 13.19 -23.05
N CYS A 510 -12.11 13.25 -22.88
CA CYS A 510 -12.95 12.06 -22.69
C CYS A 510 -13.06 11.10 -23.89
N ARG A 511 -12.83 11.56 -25.12
CA ARG A 511 -12.93 10.71 -26.34
C ARG A 511 -11.96 9.52 -26.38
N ARG A 512 -10.93 9.51 -25.52
CA ARG A 512 -9.95 8.41 -25.36
C ARG A 512 -10.30 7.45 -24.19
N GLY A 513 -11.45 7.65 -23.53
CA GLY A 513 -11.87 6.88 -22.36
C GLY A 513 -11.13 7.23 -21.08
N GLU A 514 -11.69 6.80 -19.94
CA GLU A 514 -11.34 7.30 -18.60
C GLU A 514 -9.87 7.03 -18.22
N GLU A 515 -9.36 5.87 -18.62
CA GLU A 515 -7.97 5.45 -18.42
C GLU A 515 -6.96 6.42 -19.07
N ASN A 516 -7.26 6.88 -20.29
CA ASN A 516 -6.41 7.87 -20.97
C ASN A 516 -6.50 9.26 -20.33
N ILE A 517 -7.65 9.66 -19.75
CA ILE A 517 -7.73 10.92 -19.00
C ILE A 517 -6.74 10.90 -17.83
N ALA A 518 -6.66 9.79 -17.10
CA ALA A 518 -5.74 9.65 -15.97
C ALA A 518 -4.25 9.65 -16.38
N ILE A 519 -3.93 9.04 -17.54
CA ILE A 519 -2.59 9.00 -18.12
C ILE A 519 -2.18 10.36 -18.68
N ASP A 520 -3.04 11.01 -19.47
CA ASP A 520 -2.74 12.30 -20.09
C ASP A 520 -2.65 13.42 -19.03
N ALA A 521 -3.49 13.39 -17.98
CA ALA A 521 -3.35 14.27 -16.82
C ALA A 521 -2.03 14.08 -16.04
N PHE A 522 -1.48 12.85 -16.00
CA PHE A 522 -0.16 12.58 -15.42
C PHE A 522 0.99 13.04 -16.34
N ARG A 523 0.79 13.00 -17.67
CA ARG A 523 1.74 13.55 -18.65
C ARG A 523 1.82 15.08 -18.58
N GLU A 524 0.68 15.76 -18.47
CA GLU A 524 0.59 17.23 -18.27
C GLU A 524 1.35 17.67 -16.99
N GLU A 525 1.14 16.91 -15.91
CA GLU A 525 1.78 17.09 -14.60
C GLU A 525 3.31 16.88 -14.66
N MET A 526 3.76 15.76 -15.24
CA MET A 526 5.19 15.48 -15.48
C MET A 526 5.87 16.45 -16.45
N ALA A 527 5.11 17.09 -17.34
CA ALA A 527 5.60 18.12 -18.26
C ALA A 527 5.67 19.52 -17.62
N GLY A 528 5.37 19.67 -16.32
CA GLY A 528 5.37 20.95 -15.62
C GLY A 528 4.28 21.92 -16.08
N HIS A 529 3.25 21.44 -16.80
CA HIS A 529 2.16 22.26 -17.31
C HIS A 529 1.02 22.36 -16.28
N THR A 530 1.32 22.88 -15.08
CA THR A 530 0.31 23.19 -14.07
C THR A 530 -0.52 24.41 -14.50
N ASN A 531 -1.78 24.19 -14.85
CA ASN A 531 -2.70 25.25 -15.27
C ASN A 531 -3.29 25.99 -14.06
N THR A 532 -2.43 26.71 -13.32
CA THR A 532 -2.69 27.31 -12.00
C THR A 532 -3.81 28.35 -11.95
N GLY A 533 -4.33 28.78 -13.10
CA GLY A 533 -5.45 29.73 -13.18
C GLY A 533 -6.84 29.12 -13.06
N LEU A 534 -6.97 27.79 -12.94
CA LEU A 534 -8.27 27.08 -13.06
C LEU A 534 -8.69 26.26 -11.84
N GLU A 535 -8.05 26.44 -10.68
CA GLU A 535 -8.38 25.66 -9.48
C GLU A 535 -9.79 25.97 -8.93
N PRO A 536 -10.63 24.94 -8.68
CA PRO A 536 -11.97 25.13 -8.15
C PRO A 536 -11.95 25.41 -6.65
N ARG A 537 -13.00 26.07 -6.14
CA ARG A 537 -13.15 26.36 -4.69
C ARG A 537 -14.52 25.94 -4.14
N LEU A 538 -14.58 25.38 -2.92
CA LEU A 538 -15.85 25.01 -2.28
C LEU A 538 -16.49 26.25 -1.66
N LEU A 539 -17.55 26.75 -2.31
CA LEU A 539 -18.35 27.89 -1.84
C LEU A 539 -19.16 27.52 -0.59
N ARG A 540 -19.86 26.38 -0.64
CA ARG A 540 -20.70 25.88 0.48
C ARG A 540 -21.06 24.40 0.33
N PHE A 541 -21.48 23.78 1.41
CA PHE A 541 -22.05 22.42 1.41
C PHE A 541 -23.33 22.30 2.25
N GLN A 542 -24.15 21.30 1.93
CA GLN A 542 -25.40 21.00 2.64
C GLN A 542 -25.68 19.50 2.67
N GLY A 543 -25.83 18.93 3.87
CA GLY A 543 -26.32 17.55 4.05
C GLY A 543 -27.81 17.44 3.74
N ARG A 544 -28.20 16.39 3.00
CA ARG A 544 -29.57 16.09 2.54
C ARG A 544 -29.93 14.59 2.67
N PRO A 545 -29.69 13.93 3.83
CA PRO A 545 -29.85 12.48 4.01
C PRO A 545 -31.28 11.93 3.78
N LYS A 546 -32.30 12.80 3.65
CA LYS A 546 -33.69 12.41 3.40
C LYS A 546 -34.14 12.57 1.94
N GLU A 547 -33.26 12.98 1.03
CA GLU A 547 -33.60 13.26 -0.37
C GLU A 547 -32.78 12.39 -1.36
N LEU A 548 -33.38 11.35 -1.95
CA LEU A 548 -32.72 10.55 -2.99
C LEU A 548 -32.47 11.37 -4.29
N THR A 549 -31.25 11.30 -4.84
CA THR A 549 -30.92 11.90 -6.15
C THR A 549 -31.66 11.20 -7.31
N PRO A 550 -31.75 11.82 -8.51
CA PRO A 550 -32.40 11.20 -9.67
C PRO A 550 -31.80 9.83 -10.07
N LYS A 551 -30.47 9.64 -9.95
CA LYS A 551 -29.82 8.35 -10.20
C LYS A 551 -30.16 7.33 -9.11
N ALA A 552 -30.13 7.71 -7.83
CA ALA A 552 -30.57 6.84 -6.75
C ALA A 552 -32.05 6.40 -6.92
N ARG A 553 -32.96 7.34 -7.22
CA ARG A 553 -34.38 7.04 -7.51
C ARG A 553 -34.56 6.09 -8.70
N ALA A 554 -33.81 6.28 -9.78
CA ALA A 554 -33.84 5.39 -10.94
C ALA A 554 -33.32 3.98 -10.59
N LEU A 555 -32.21 3.87 -9.86
CA LEU A 555 -31.65 2.58 -9.42
C LEU A 555 -32.60 1.84 -8.47
N GLN A 556 -33.20 2.53 -7.49
CA GLN A 556 -34.21 1.93 -6.60
C GLN A 556 -35.46 1.47 -7.38
N THR A 557 -35.88 2.22 -8.41
CA THR A 557 -37.00 1.81 -9.29
C THR A 557 -36.63 0.59 -10.14
N LEU A 558 -35.39 0.50 -10.63
CA LEU A 558 -34.90 -0.66 -11.38
C LEU A 558 -34.69 -1.89 -10.47
N GLY A 559 -34.24 -1.70 -9.23
CA GLY A 559 -34.17 -2.76 -8.22
C GLY A 559 -35.54 -3.30 -7.84
N TRP A 560 -36.57 -2.44 -7.80
CA TRP A 560 -37.96 -2.88 -7.61
C TRP A 560 -38.53 -3.65 -8.82
N LEU A 561 -38.23 -3.21 -10.05
CA LEU A 561 -38.70 -3.87 -11.27
C LEU A 561 -37.93 -5.16 -11.62
N TYR A 562 -36.63 -5.22 -11.31
CA TYR A 562 -35.69 -6.25 -11.72
C TYR A 562 -34.66 -6.56 -10.61
N PRO A 563 -35.10 -7.03 -9.42
CA PRO A 563 -34.24 -7.17 -8.24
C PRO A 563 -32.99 -8.01 -8.51
N ALA A 564 -33.14 -9.16 -9.18
CA ALA A 564 -32.05 -10.06 -9.56
C ALA A 564 -30.95 -9.46 -10.48
N LYS A 565 -31.04 -8.17 -10.86
CA LYS A 565 -29.98 -7.40 -11.55
C LYS A 565 -29.66 -6.03 -10.93
N PHE A 566 -30.53 -5.47 -10.11
CA PHE A 566 -30.44 -4.06 -9.66
C PHE A 566 -30.79 -3.85 -8.17
N GLU A 567 -30.99 -4.92 -7.41
CA GLU A 567 -31.10 -4.84 -5.95
C GLU A 567 -29.86 -4.15 -5.37
N THR A 568 -30.10 -2.99 -4.76
CA THR A 568 -29.07 -2.06 -4.29
C THR A 568 -29.62 -1.34 -3.06
N ASN A 569 -28.79 -1.14 -2.04
CA ASN A 569 -29.18 -0.29 -0.92
C ASN A 569 -29.31 1.18 -1.40
N PRO A 570 -30.30 1.95 -0.89
CA PRO A 570 -30.29 3.39 -1.07
C PRO A 570 -29.05 4.01 -0.39
N PRO A 571 -28.61 5.20 -0.81
CA PRO A 571 -27.54 5.90 -0.10
C PRO A 571 -28.00 6.25 1.31
N PHE A 572 -27.14 6.01 2.30
CA PHE A 572 -27.43 6.25 3.72
C PHE A 572 -27.22 7.72 4.12
N ASP A 573 -26.42 8.46 3.35
CA ASP A 573 -26.27 9.90 3.45
C ASP A 573 -26.10 10.52 2.05
N ARG A 574 -26.40 11.80 1.91
CA ARG A 574 -26.23 12.59 0.68
C ARG A 574 -25.75 13.99 1.05
N HIS A 575 -24.76 14.50 0.35
CA HIS A 575 -24.33 15.88 0.42
C HIS A 575 -24.44 16.57 -0.94
N ASP A 576 -24.90 17.83 -0.93
CA ASP A 576 -24.82 18.75 -2.05
C ASP A 576 -23.70 19.75 -1.78
N TRP A 577 -22.69 19.79 -2.64
CA TRP A 577 -21.56 20.72 -2.58
C TRP A 577 -21.68 21.74 -3.71
N PHE A 578 -21.29 22.99 -3.49
CA PHE A 578 -21.40 24.07 -4.45
C PHE A 578 -20.01 24.66 -4.72
N ILE A 579 -19.58 24.56 -5.96
CA ILE A 579 -18.19 24.73 -6.37
C ILE A 579 -18.08 25.96 -7.27
N GLN A 580 -17.12 26.83 -7.00
CA GLN A 580 -16.70 27.88 -7.91
C GLN A 580 -15.77 27.24 -8.95
N ARG A 581 -16.34 26.89 -10.11
CA ARG A 581 -15.60 26.53 -11.32
C ARG A 581 -15.00 27.81 -11.90
N GLN A 582 -13.69 27.85 -12.10
CA GLN A 582 -13.09 28.87 -12.94
C GLN A 582 -13.33 28.52 -14.41
N THR A 583 -13.64 29.51 -15.25
CA THR A 583 -13.77 29.32 -16.70
C THR A 583 -13.07 30.46 -17.44
N PRO A 584 -12.76 30.31 -18.75
CA PRO A 584 -12.29 31.41 -19.58
C PRO A 584 -13.23 32.62 -19.69
N GLN A 585 -14.47 32.51 -19.18
CA GLN A 585 -15.47 33.58 -19.12
C GLN A 585 -15.66 34.15 -17.70
N GLY A 586 -14.89 33.69 -16.72
CA GLY A 586 -14.99 34.04 -15.30
C GLY A 586 -15.47 32.89 -14.39
N PRO A 587 -15.54 33.13 -13.07
CA PRO A 587 -16.00 32.14 -12.09
C PRO A 587 -17.50 31.84 -12.24
N LYS A 588 -17.88 30.57 -12.05
CA LYS A 588 -19.26 30.09 -12.12
C LYS A 588 -19.56 29.09 -11.01
N GLU A 589 -20.71 29.21 -10.37
CA GLU A 589 -21.19 28.19 -9.44
C GLU A 589 -21.69 26.93 -10.18
N ILE A 590 -21.16 25.77 -9.80
CA ILE A 590 -21.60 24.43 -10.22
C ILE A 590 -21.95 23.64 -8.96
N ARG A 591 -23.17 23.08 -8.90
CA ARG A 591 -23.55 22.15 -7.83
C ARG A 591 -23.11 20.74 -8.17
N TYR A 592 -22.58 20.04 -7.17
CA TYR A 592 -22.29 18.61 -7.19
C TYR A 592 -23.20 17.88 -6.21
N VAL A 593 -23.51 16.61 -6.52
CA VAL A 593 -24.21 15.70 -5.63
C VAL A 593 -23.29 14.52 -5.30
N ILE A 594 -23.21 14.20 -4.00
CA ILE A 594 -22.40 13.13 -3.43
C ILE A 594 -23.40 12.22 -2.70
N ASP A 595 -23.65 11.02 -3.24
CA ASP A 595 -24.44 9.99 -2.55
C ASP A 595 -23.46 8.99 -1.90
N TYR A 596 -23.65 8.70 -0.61
CA TYR A 596 -22.83 7.79 0.19
C TYR A 596 -23.55 6.44 0.34
N TYR A 597 -22.92 5.36 -0.12
CA TYR A 597 -23.48 4.02 -0.10
C TYR A 597 -22.65 3.05 0.73
N SER A 598 -23.32 2.13 1.43
CA SER A 598 -22.67 0.97 2.05
C SER A 598 -22.49 -0.12 1.00
N GLY A 599 -21.26 -0.61 0.84
CA GLY A 599 -20.98 -1.83 0.11
C GLY A 599 -21.38 -3.07 0.93
N PRO A 600 -21.26 -4.28 0.35
CA PRO A 600 -21.13 -5.49 1.14
C PRO A 600 -19.94 -5.33 2.11
N PRO A 601 -20.04 -5.81 3.36
CA PRO A 601 -18.86 -5.88 4.22
C PRO A 601 -17.81 -6.78 3.56
N GLU A 602 -16.53 -6.51 3.82
CA GLU A 602 -15.43 -7.30 3.28
C GLU A 602 -15.46 -8.77 3.77
N PRO A 603 -14.63 -9.63 3.16
CA PRO A 603 -13.96 -10.82 3.70
C PRO A 603 -14.19 -11.32 5.14
N THR A 604 -13.74 -10.66 6.21
CA THR A 604 -13.55 -9.21 6.41
C THR A 604 -14.34 -8.81 7.65
N GLY A 605 -15.64 -8.56 7.47
CA GLY A 605 -16.54 -7.99 8.48
C GLY A 605 -16.44 -6.46 8.60
N GLU A 606 -15.41 -5.86 7.98
CA GLU A 606 -15.22 -4.41 7.94
C GLU A 606 -16.22 -3.76 6.96
N PRO A 607 -16.86 -2.64 7.33
CA PRO A 607 -17.87 -1.99 6.51
C PRO A 607 -17.23 -1.21 5.36
N VAL A 608 -17.56 -1.60 4.12
CA VAL A 608 -17.13 -0.90 2.91
C VAL A 608 -18.06 0.29 2.64
N PHE A 609 -17.51 1.43 2.25
CA PHE A 609 -18.27 2.61 1.82
C PHE A 609 -17.81 3.06 0.42
N PHE A 610 -18.75 3.46 -0.43
CA PHE A 610 -18.46 4.03 -1.75
C PHE A 610 -19.29 5.29 -2.03
N LEU A 611 -18.71 6.24 -2.76
CA LEU A 611 -19.30 7.56 -3.02
C LEU A 611 -19.56 7.74 -4.53
N ASP A 612 -20.73 8.30 -4.88
CA ASP A 612 -21.15 8.60 -6.25
C ASP A 612 -21.15 10.13 -6.48
N ILE A 613 -19.99 10.69 -6.79
CA ILE A 613 -19.71 12.15 -6.87
C ILE A 613 -19.82 12.65 -8.31
N ARG A 614 -20.60 13.71 -8.55
CA ARG A 614 -20.98 14.13 -9.92
C ARG A 614 -21.66 15.51 -10.02
N PRO A 615 -21.44 16.30 -11.09
CA PRO A 615 -22.15 17.56 -11.33
C PRO A 615 -23.66 17.34 -11.34
N ALA A 616 -24.45 18.17 -10.68
CA ALA A 616 -25.88 17.93 -10.47
C ALA A 616 -26.71 18.05 -11.77
N LEU A 617 -27.81 17.30 -11.87
CA LEU A 617 -28.73 17.36 -13.01
C LEU A 617 -29.73 18.53 -12.87
N ASP A 618 -29.21 19.75 -12.73
CA ASP A 618 -29.98 21.01 -12.76
C ASP A 618 -29.72 21.86 -14.01
N THR A 619 -28.65 21.58 -14.77
CA THR A 619 -28.36 22.27 -16.03
C THR A 619 -28.15 21.30 -17.20
N PRO A 620 -28.50 21.69 -18.44
CA PRO A 620 -28.18 20.89 -19.63
C PRO A 620 -26.67 20.64 -19.79
N THR A 621 -25.83 21.60 -19.40
CA THR A 621 -24.37 21.45 -19.44
C THR A 621 -23.90 20.30 -18.55
N ALA A 622 -24.33 20.26 -17.29
CA ALA A 622 -23.97 19.17 -16.38
C ALA A 622 -24.48 17.79 -16.84
N ALA A 623 -25.61 17.73 -17.53
CA ALA A 623 -26.09 16.51 -18.18
C ALA A 623 -25.16 16.07 -19.33
N VAL A 624 -24.70 17.01 -20.16
CA VAL A 624 -23.74 16.73 -21.25
C VAL A 624 -22.36 16.37 -20.71
N GLU A 625 -21.86 17.01 -19.65
CA GLU A 625 -20.59 16.66 -18.98
C GLU A 625 -20.60 15.19 -18.52
N ARG A 626 -21.68 14.76 -17.83
CA ARG A 626 -21.87 13.36 -17.44
C ARG A 626 -21.88 12.40 -18.64
N LEU A 627 -22.60 12.76 -19.71
CA LEU A 627 -22.70 11.95 -20.92
C LEU A 627 -21.39 11.89 -21.70
N MET A 628 -20.57 12.94 -21.68
CA MET A 628 -19.25 12.98 -22.33
C MET A 628 -18.24 12.09 -21.61
N ARG A 629 -18.14 12.17 -20.28
CA ARG A 629 -17.17 11.36 -19.50
C ARG A 629 -17.49 9.86 -19.58
N TRP A 630 -18.74 9.46 -19.28
CA TRP A 630 -19.15 8.05 -19.39
C TRP A 630 -19.28 7.55 -20.84
N GLY A 631 -19.86 8.36 -21.74
CA GLY A 631 -20.07 7.98 -23.14
C GLY A 631 -18.77 7.89 -23.95
N GLY A 632 -17.78 8.73 -23.63
CA GLY A 632 -16.45 8.67 -24.24
C GLY A 632 -15.72 7.36 -23.96
N ASP A 633 -15.76 6.89 -22.71
CA ASP A 633 -15.21 5.58 -22.31
C ASP A 633 -15.93 4.40 -22.97
N VAL A 634 -17.27 4.37 -22.94
CA VAL A 634 -18.06 3.33 -23.61
C VAL A 634 -17.78 3.32 -25.12
N TRP A 635 -17.68 4.48 -25.77
CA TRP A 635 -17.37 4.58 -27.19
C TRP A 635 -15.93 4.17 -27.53
N TRP A 636 -14.94 4.54 -26.71
CA TRP A 636 -13.54 4.17 -26.89
C TRP A 636 -13.34 2.65 -26.85
N ARG A 637 -14.00 1.98 -25.89
CA ARG A 637 -14.02 0.52 -25.78
C ARG A 637 -14.79 -0.12 -26.93
N ALA A 638 -16.04 0.30 -27.17
CA ALA A 638 -16.92 -0.31 -28.18
C ALA A 638 -16.43 -0.12 -29.63
N SER A 639 -15.73 0.98 -29.93
CA SER A 639 -15.13 1.21 -31.25
C SER A 639 -13.80 0.47 -31.47
N GLY A 640 -13.33 -0.31 -30.48
CA GLY A 640 -12.06 -1.05 -30.53
C GLY A 640 -10.82 -0.15 -30.63
N ALA A 641 -10.92 1.11 -30.21
CA ALA A 641 -9.84 2.08 -30.38
C ALA A 641 -8.64 1.78 -29.48
N ALA A 642 -8.89 1.37 -28.22
CA ALA A 642 -7.85 0.87 -27.31
C ALA A 642 -7.01 -0.28 -27.93
N VAL A 643 -7.66 -1.18 -28.67
CA VAL A 643 -6.99 -2.32 -29.31
C VAL A 643 -6.10 -1.86 -30.48
N ARG A 644 -6.56 -0.89 -31.30
CA ARG A 644 -5.76 -0.35 -32.41
C ARG A 644 -4.50 0.35 -31.92
N GLU A 645 -4.62 1.21 -30.92
CA GLU A 645 -3.49 1.98 -30.39
C GLU A 645 -2.41 1.07 -29.79
N ASN A 646 -2.80 0.05 -29.02
CA ASN A 646 -1.90 -0.97 -28.50
C ASN A 646 -1.34 -1.92 -29.59
N SER A 647 -1.89 -1.90 -30.82
CA SER A 647 -1.41 -2.72 -31.95
C SER A 647 -0.39 -2.01 -32.85
N GLY A 648 -0.07 -0.73 -32.60
CA GLY A 648 0.92 0.03 -33.37
C GLY A 648 0.58 0.20 -34.86
N LYS A 649 -0.69 0.47 -35.19
CA LYS A 649 -1.20 0.69 -36.56
C LYS A 649 -2.06 1.95 -36.66
#